data_AF-A0A847F411-F1
#
_entry.id   AF-A0A847F411-F1
#
_cell.length_a   1.000
_cell.length_b   1.000
_cell.length_c   1.000
_cell.angle_alpha   90.00
_cell.angle_beta   90.00
_cell.angle_gamma   90.00
#
_symmetry.space_group_name_H-M   'P 1'
#
loop_
_entity.id
_entity.type
_entity.pdbx_description
1 polymer ?
#
loop_
_entity_poly.entity_id
_entity_poly.type
_entity_poly.pdbx_seq_one_letter_code
_entity_poly.pdbx_strand_id
1 'polypeptide(L)'
;MNRLRLASFIALVLALSACKGTTVLVGVESFLRPESIEFACFDEETKTVVALEKCDGEDLRYVHLALVTQWARGQLAAVNLETNLPIDSSKLIPGYTYVNVGVSPTGIVALDPSTSGPAITLIASYGSRRIESVETGTFYPESEPFSEEGLYLRSAVTLPDAPTDLAFLPSDAVDGARGLAIVTLPASSQIATVRVLDDGTLDEGSLTLYAVQDAPLASIGGGTVDESAPYERICPLDRAPELATADARDPLILGPAAPHRLKVDLHANPPTILVADSGVPFLHRFEFDGTALIEIEAIATQVPLLDLDLTRPLGETPDDAPDAEYTARILYGIDASDRSVLAIDYDASSPSFGDTLAASAGEGAADRIFIRGAASRIAIIEPGLRDALDPASASYGICPPSEHSRAQEARPNRLRGVFLSVATLAGDVYFVDVWDLDASCRGGLNCAAPARADDQYVAIRRNRQRLGTFSAGAPTVVGTPHLRFGSSPGRIHEDGDPGSGGGAPLIPFAGGCPDETKLLQAYPSSELFPNRAPLICLSSDPWSGAIQRFSARWEAPIPGTTFGAARLTSQGGLGTLSVQDFDFCRAGVLGADNILNAGLAEDEPEAGYGGDFIDITSALPRSRAGDAECAPFLDNTVDARSPILLRVLHSSRGELTLGDGPVYTVDEVARCFDQPLGGVVRVRDAYFVRGSVSGFEHRVIEGSGGRCEIDTSNHPFDPLDAGTARNFRAIEGKPFIHPLIAFTIGPPLNADPAVGLAPGTDIDAELIVDVGRIVPPLQLPTRGHIRDLAFSPTDQRLYAVDTANNTLLKISLDGVEITHRID
;
A
#
# COMPACT_ATOMS: atom_id res chain seq x y z
N MET A 1 63.53 -51.06 -9.26
CA MET A 1 62.95 -50.03 -10.15
C MET A 1 61.45 -49.77 -10.01
N ASN A 2 60.71 -50.37 -9.05
CA ASN A 2 59.25 -50.15 -8.90
C ASN A 2 58.78 -49.51 -7.58
N ARG A 3 59.67 -49.04 -6.70
CA ARG A 3 59.26 -48.32 -5.46
C ARG A 3 59.50 -46.81 -5.50
N LEU A 4 60.48 -46.30 -6.25
CA LEU A 4 60.71 -44.86 -6.39
C LEU A 4 59.69 -44.15 -7.30
N ARG A 5 59.12 -44.84 -8.30
CA ARG A 5 58.11 -44.23 -9.19
C ARG A 5 56.75 -44.06 -8.52
N LEU A 6 56.41 -44.92 -7.55
CA LEU A 6 55.14 -44.83 -6.83
C LEU A 6 55.17 -43.69 -5.79
N ALA A 7 56.32 -43.44 -5.15
CA ALA A 7 56.49 -42.34 -4.20
C ALA A 7 56.43 -40.96 -4.90
N SER A 8 57.02 -40.81 -6.10
CA SER A 8 56.88 -39.57 -6.88
C SER A 8 55.47 -39.36 -7.42
N PHE A 9 54.72 -40.42 -7.73
CA PHE A 9 53.33 -40.28 -8.18
C PHE A 9 52.39 -39.91 -7.03
N ILE A 10 52.60 -40.47 -5.83
CA ILE A 10 51.79 -40.13 -4.65
C ILE A 10 52.11 -38.71 -4.15
N ALA A 11 53.38 -38.28 -4.20
CA ALA A 11 53.75 -36.90 -3.87
C ALA A 11 53.21 -35.88 -4.89
N LEU A 12 53.15 -36.22 -6.18
CA LEU A 12 52.56 -35.36 -7.21
C LEU A 12 51.04 -35.30 -7.11
N VAL A 13 50.37 -36.39 -6.74
CA VAL A 13 48.90 -36.42 -6.53
C VAL A 13 48.50 -35.71 -5.23
N LEU A 14 49.32 -35.77 -4.16
CA LEU A 14 49.09 -34.98 -2.93
C LEU A 14 49.42 -33.49 -3.09
N ALA A 15 50.36 -33.12 -3.97
CA ALA A 15 50.62 -31.72 -4.33
C ALA A 15 49.51 -31.15 -5.24
N LEU A 16 48.86 -31.99 -6.06
CA LEU A 16 47.71 -31.60 -6.89
C LEU A 16 46.37 -31.58 -6.13
N SER A 17 46.28 -32.18 -4.93
CA SER A 17 45.09 -32.06 -4.07
C SER A 17 45.15 -30.91 -3.06
N ALA A 18 46.30 -30.22 -2.94
CA ALA A 18 46.45 -29.04 -2.08
C ALA A 18 46.18 -27.69 -2.80
N CYS A 19 45.91 -27.71 -4.11
CA CYS A 19 45.44 -26.54 -4.87
C CYS A 19 44.02 -26.71 -5.41
N LYS A 20 43.18 -27.48 -4.70
CA LYS A 20 41.75 -27.16 -4.64
C LYS A 20 41.51 -26.31 -3.40
N GLY A 21 42.16 -25.14 -3.38
CA GLY A 21 41.43 -24.00 -2.89
C GLY A 21 40.23 -23.91 -3.83
N THR A 22 39.08 -24.40 -3.37
CA THR A 22 37.84 -23.72 -3.70
C THR A 22 38.17 -22.26 -3.43
N THR A 23 38.46 -21.48 -4.48
CA THR A 23 38.11 -20.09 -4.44
C THR A 23 36.63 -20.17 -4.10
N VAL A 24 36.34 -19.99 -2.80
CA VAL A 24 35.10 -19.40 -2.41
C VAL A 24 35.18 -18.08 -3.17
N LEU A 25 34.61 -18.06 -4.37
CA LEU A 25 33.88 -16.89 -4.82
C LEU A 25 32.84 -16.72 -3.72
N VAL A 26 33.27 -16.12 -2.62
CA VAL A 26 32.40 -15.32 -1.80
C VAL A 26 31.88 -14.37 -2.85
N GLY A 27 30.63 -14.54 -3.26
CA GLY A 27 29.96 -13.51 -4.04
C GLY A 27 30.14 -12.27 -3.20
N VAL A 28 31.10 -11.42 -3.56
CA VAL A 28 31.20 -10.11 -2.94
C VAL A 28 30.03 -9.39 -3.60
N GLU A 29 28.93 -9.33 -2.87
CA GLU A 29 27.79 -8.50 -3.24
C GLU A 29 28.34 -7.11 -3.55
N SER A 30 28.00 -6.54 -4.71
CA SER A 30 28.53 -5.21 -5.03
C SER A 30 27.90 -4.18 -4.11
N PHE A 31 26.67 -4.39 -3.64
CA PHE A 31 26.09 -3.59 -2.56
C PHE A 31 26.01 -4.36 -1.24
N LEU A 32 26.00 -3.64 -0.13
CA LEU A 32 25.73 -4.18 1.20
C LEU A 32 24.75 -3.27 1.94
N ARG A 33 23.49 -3.71 1.93
CA ARG A 33 22.32 -3.01 2.47
C ARG A 33 22.20 -1.59 1.89
N PRO A 34 21.91 -1.47 0.58
CA PRO A 34 21.72 -0.17 -0.05
C PRO A 34 20.41 0.49 0.45
N GLU A 35 20.44 1.77 0.79
CA GLU A 35 19.26 2.46 1.38
C GLU A 35 18.72 3.63 0.56
N SER A 36 19.56 4.41 -0.12
CA SER A 36 19.15 5.59 -0.90
C SER A 36 19.97 5.79 -2.17
N ILE A 37 19.39 6.46 -3.16
CA ILE A 37 20.00 6.74 -4.46
C ILE A 37 19.87 8.22 -4.85
N GLU A 38 20.89 8.75 -5.52
CA GLU A 38 20.89 10.10 -6.10
C GLU A 38 21.64 10.12 -7.44
N PHE A 39 21.44 11.12 -8.30
CA PHE A 39 22.03 11.16 -9.64
C PHE A 39 23.09 12.27 -9.79
N ALA A 40 24.08 12.03 -10.65
CA ALA A 40 25.10 13.01 -11.01
C ALA A 40 25.54 12.84 -12.47
N CYS A 41 26.12 13.89 -13.07
CA CYS A 41 26.62 13.85 -14.43
C CYS A 41 28.14 14.08 -14.48
N PHE A 42 28.86 13.20 -15.16
CA PHE A 42 30.31 13.29 -15.35
C PHE A 42 30.67 13.58 -16.80
N ASP A 43 31.59 14.49 -17.03
CA ASP A 43 32.13 14.80 -18.36
C ASP A 43 33.48 14.10 -18.55
N GLU A 44 33.55 13.14 -19.48
CA GLU A 44 34.76 12.38 -19.75
C GLU A 44 35.87 13.21 -20.42
N GLU A 45 35.55 14.32 -21.07
CA GLU A 45 36.52 15.18 -21.75
C GLU A 45 37.22 16.09 -20.75
N THR A 46 36.43 16.77 -19.90
CA THR A 46 36.95 17.69 -18.89
C THR A 46 37.35 16.99 -17.59
N LYS A 47 36.98 15.71 -17.43
CA LYS A 47 37.22 14.90 -16.22
C LYS A 47 36.65 15.54 -14.96
N THR A 48 35.50 16.19 -15.08
CA THR A 48 34.81 16.86 -13.97
C THR A 48 33.34 16.47 -13.90
N VAL A 49 32.76 16.61 -12.72
CA VAL A 49 31.30 16.50 -12.54
C VAL A 49 30.66 17.82 -12.95
N VAL A 50 29.66 17.74 -13.82
CA VAL A 50 28.94 18.86 -14.42
C VAL A 50 27.48 18.84 -13.99
N ALA A 51 26.72 19.88 -14.36
CA ALA A 51 25.29 19.95 -14.09
C ALA A 51 24.55 18.71 -14.64
N LEU A 52 23.62 18.16 -13.87
CA LEU A 52 22.91 16.92 -14.22
C LEU A 52 22.23 17.00 -15.59
N GLU A 53 21.69 18.17 -15.94
CA GLU A 53 21.06 18.46 -17.24
C GLU A 53 21.99 18.24 -18.44
N LYS A 54 23.32 18.18 -18.27
CA LYS A 54 24.24 17.89 -19.37
C LYS A 54 24.20 16.45 -19.83
N CYS A 55 23.80 15.53 -18.94
CA CYS A 55 23.61 14.13 -19.29
C CYS A 55 22.28 13.90 -20.02
N ASP A 56 21.47 14.95 -20.23
CA ASP A 56 20.25 14.90 -21.03
C ASP A 56 20.60 14.93 -22.52
N GLY A 57 20.61 13.75 -23.16
CA GLY A 57 20.83 13.62 -24.60
C GLY A 57 21.68 12.42 -25.00
N GLU A 58 22.08 12.37 -26.27
CA GLU A 58 22.86 11.27 -26.86
C GLU A 58 24.37 11.55 -26.92
N ASP A 59 24.85 12.62 -26.28
CA ASP A 59 26.28 12.97 -26.29
C ASP A 59 27.07 12.00 -25.40
N LEU A 60 27.77 11.07 -26.05
CA LEU A 60 28.52 9.99 -25.40
C LEU A 60 29.68 10.45 -24.51
N ARG A 61 30.03 11.75 -24.50
CA ARG A 61 31.04 12.26 -23.56
C ARG A 61 30.53 12.34 -22.13
N TYR A 62 29.22 12.40 -21.95
CA TYR A 62 28.60 12.53 -20.65
C TYR A 62 28.23 11.15 -20.11
N VAL A 63 28.64 10.91 -18.87
CA VAL A 63 28.39 9.67 -18.15
C VAL A 63 27.41 9.96 -17.01
N HIS A 64 26.25 9.33 -17.09
CA HIS A 64 25.21 9.43 -16.08
C HIS A 64 25.51 8.45 -14.94
N LEU A 65 25.64 9.00 -13.73
CA LEU A 65 26.01 8.27 -12.52
C LEU A 65 24.82 8.16 -11.58
N ALA A 66 24.67 6.99 -10.96
CA ALA A 66 23.87 6.83 -9.75
C ALA A 66 24.78 6.65 -8.53
N LEU A 67 24.52 7.41 -7.48
CA LEU A 67 25.20 7.38 -6.19
C LEU A 67 24.33 6.63 -5.19
N VAL A 68 24.80 5.48 -4.70
CA VAL A 68 24.01 4.57 -3.86
C VAL A 68 24.65 4.42 -2.48
N THR A 69 23.94 4.79 -1.43
CA THR A 69 24.41 4.68 -0.05
C THR A 69 24.43 3.22 0.42
N GLN A 70 25.44 2.85 1.21
CA GLN A 70 25.67 1.50 1.74
C GLN A 70 25.59 1.53 3.28
N TRP A 71 24.41 1.26 3.83
CA TRP A 71 24.13 1.51 5.26
C TRP A 71 25.00 0.70 6.20
N ALA A 72 25.23 -0.56 5.85
CA ALA A 72 25.98 -1.48 6.72
C ALA A 72 27.48 -1.13 6.82
N ARG A 73 28.06 -0.52 5.77
CA ARG A 73 29.49 -0.16 5.72
C ARG A 73 29.76 1.31 5.95
N GLY A 74 28.75 2.17 5.80
CA GLY A 74 28.96 3.61 5.84
C GLY A 74 29.69 4.15 4.60
N GLN A 75 29.34 3.58 3.44
CA GLN A 75 29.99 3.85 2.16
C GLN A 75 29.01 4.40 1.13
N LEU A 76 29.54 4.99 0.06
CA LEU A 76 28.78 5.42 -1.11
C LEU A 76 29.41 4.80 -2.36
N ALA A 77 28.58 4.09 -3.12
CA ALA A 77 28.95 3.47 -4.40
C ALA A 77 28.50 4.35 -5.55
N ALA A 78 29.35 4.55 -6.56
CA ALA A 78 28.92 5.11 -7.83
C ALA A 78 28.63 3.98 -8.83
N VAL A 79 27.62 4.17 -9.67
CA VAL A 79 27.22 3.23 -10.71
C VAL A 79 27.17 3.99 -12.03
N ASN A 80 27.86 3.49 -13.05
CA ASN A 80 27.71 4.02 -14.41
C ASN A 80 26.39 3.46 -14.99
N LEU A 81 25.45 4.35 -15.34
CA LEU A 81 24.11 3.96 -15.78
C LEU A 81 24.04 3.57 -17.27
N GLU A 82 25.05 3.87 -18.08
CA GLU A 82 25.13 3.34 -19.46
C GLU A 82 25.53 1.86 -19.47
N THR A 83 26.55 1.52 -18.69
CA THR A 83 27.13 0.16 -18.58
C THR A 83 26.42 -0.69 -17.54
N ASN A 84 25.65 -0.07 -16.63
CA ASN A 84 24.98 -0.70 -15.49
C ASN A 84 25.95 -1.45 -14.56
N LEU A 85 27.14 -0.87 -14.34
CA LEU A 85 28.18 -1.46 -13.51
C LEU A 85 28.57 -0.52 -12.36
N PRO A 86 28.74 -1.05 -11.13
CA PRO A 86 29.37 -0.32 -10.04
C PRO A 86 30.80 0.08 -10.40
N ILE A 87 31.22 1.24 -9.91
CA ILE A 87 32.52 1.84 -10.18
C ILE A 87 33.39 1.69 -8.94
N ASP A 88 34.58 1.13 -9.13
CA ASP A 88 35.61 1.11 -8.10
C ASP A 88 36.16 2.52 -7.87
N SER A 89 36.04 3.02 -6.64
CA SER A 89 36.64 4.29 -6.20
C SER A 89 38.17 4.31 -6.34
N SER A 90 38.82 3.13 -6.45
CA SER A 90 40.24 3.02 -6.78
C SER A 90 40.52 1.96 -7.83
N LYS A 91 41.07 2.37 -8.98
CA LYS A 91 41.53 1.46 -10.04
C LYS A 91 42.64 0.49 -9.59
N LEU A 92 43.30 0.78 -8.48
CA LEU A 92 44.40 -0.04 -7.94
C LEU A 92 43.89 -1.23 -7.12
N ILE A 93 42.65 -1.20 -6.65
CA ILE A 93 42.05 -2.23 -5.81
C ILE A 93 40.72 -2.65 -6.46
N PRO A 94 40.76 -3.55 -7.45
CA PRO A 94 39.53 -4.03 -8.08
C PRO A 94 38.72 -4.89 -7.10
N GLY A 95 37.40 -4.71 -7.10
CA GLY A 95 36.47 -5.57 -6.34
C GLY A 95 35.50 -4.83 -5.42
N TYR A 96 34.86 -3.78 -5.92
CA TYR A 96 33.83 -2.98 -5.25
C TYR A 96 34.37 -2.16 -4.07
N THR A 97 35.39 -1.36 -4.34
CA THR A 97 35.90 -0.37 -3.39
C THR A 97 35.08 0.91 -3.46
N TYR A 98 34.53 1.34 -2.32
CA TYR A 98 33.67 2.53 -2.24
C TYR A 98 34.18 3.56 -1.25
N VAL A 99 33.68 4.79 -1.39
CA VAL A 99 34.11 5.94 -0.59
C VAL A 99 33.39 5.93 0.76
N ASN A 100 34.13 6.12 1.86
CA ASN A 100 33.57 6.17 3.21
C ASN A 100 32.94 7.53 3.50
N VAL A 101 31.66 7.55 3.85
CA VAL A 101 30.83 8.77 4.04
C VAL A 101 30.14 8.85 5.42
N GLY A 102 30.53 7.99 6.37
CA GLY A 102 30.02 7.98 7.73
C GLY A 102 29.15 6.76 8.05
N VAL A 103 29.01 6.44 9.34
CA VAL A 103 28.31 5.24 9.81
C VAL A 103 26.81 5.39 9.60
N SER A 104 26.21 4.43 8.89
CA SER A 104 24.76 4.34 8.62
C SER A 104 24.19 5.59 7.93
N PRO A 105 24.58 5.86 6.67
CA PRO A 105 23.98 6.93 5.87
C PRO A 105 22.47 6.77 5.77
N THR A 106 21.74 7.87 5.92
CA THR A 106 20.26 7.90 5.95
C THR A 106 19.65 8.87 4.94
N GLY A 107 20.41 9.83 4.43
CA GLY A 107 19.97 10.74 3.38
C GLY A 107 21.15 11.15 2.49
N ILE A 108 20.86 11.44 1.23
CA ILE A 108 21.82 11.82 0.18
C ILE A 108 21.18 12.89 -0.70
N VAL A 109 21.95 13.92 -1.09
CA VAL A 109 21.54 14.90 -2.10
C VAL A 109 22.77 15.29 -2.92
N ALA A 110 22.66 15.31 -4.24
CA ALA A 110 23.72 15.75 -5.15
C ALA A 110 23.42 17.16 -5.62
N LEU A 111 24.43 18.02 -5.59
CA LEU A 111 24.34 19.42 -5.95
C LEU A 111 25.28 19.66 -7.12
N ASP A 112 24.72 20.31 -8.14
CA ASP A 112 25.46 20.79 -9.30
C ASP A 112 26.58 21.77 -8.91
N PRO A 113 27.61 21.92 -9.77
CA PRO A 113 28.67 22.89 -9.52
C PRO A 113 28.12 24.32 -9.48
N SER A 114 28.70 25.15 -8.62
CA SER A 114 28.39 26.59 -8.57
C SER A 114 29.40 27.37 -9.41
N THR A 115 29.23 28.70 -9.46
CA THR A 115 30.19 29.59 -10.13
C THR A 115 31.57 29.61 -9.49
N SER A 116 31.70 29.23 -8.22
CA SER A 116 32.94 29.33 -7.45
C SER A 116 33.34 28.05 -6.69
N GLY A 117 32.62 26.95 -6.87
CA GLY A 117 32.96 25.66 -6.28
C GLY A 117 32.46 24.45 -7.08
N PRO A 118 32.94 23.24 -6.74
CA PRO A 118 32.65 22.03 -7.49
C PRO A 118 31.23 21.51 -7.26
N ALA A 119 30.83 20.48 -8.01
CA ALA A 119 29.69 19.66 -7.64
C ALA A 119 29.97 18.94 -6.30
N ILE A 120 28.99 18.88 -5.42
CA ILE A 120 29.12 18.26 -4.10
C ILE A 120 27.96 17.29 -3.85
N THR A 121 28.23 16.26 -3.05
CA THR A 121 27.21 15.36 -2.52
C THR A 121 27.12 15.58 -1.02
N LEU A 122 25.92 15.89 -0.54
CA LEU A 122 25.61 15.98 0.87
C LEU A 122 25.15 14.60 1.37
N ILE A 123 25.64 14.18 2.53
CA ILE A 123 25.29 12.90 3.16
C ILE A 123 24.92 13.14 4.62
N ALA A 124 23.73 12.71 5.03
CA ALA A 124 23.35 12.61 6.43
C ALA A 124 23.63 11.20 6.96
N SER A 125 24.22 11.11 8.15
CA SER A 125 24.60 9.83 8.76
C SER A 125 24.00 9.67 10.16
N TYR A 126 23.14 8.66 10.34
CA TYR A 126 22.51 8.35 11.61
C TYR A 126 23.53 7.99 12.70
N GLY A 127 24.41 7.02 12.42
CA GLY A 127 25.35 6.50 13.42
C GLY A 127 26.45 7.49 13.79
N SER A 128 26.81 8.38 12.86
CA SER A 128 27.82 9.43 13.08
C SER A 128 27.21 10.77 13.55
N ARG A 129 25.89 10.92 13.55
CA ARG A 129 25.15 12.14 13.93
C ARG A 129 25.73 13.39 13.28
N ARG A 130 25.85 13.38 11.96
CA ARG A 130 26.46 14.49 11.20
C ARG A 130 25.93 14.59 9.78
N ILE A 131 26.11 15.76 9.20
CA ILE A 131 26.04 16.01 7.75
C ILE A 131 27.47 16.12 7.23
N GLU A 132 27.77 15.47 6.13
CA GLU A 132 29.02 15.64 5.39
C GLU A 132 28.73 16.22 4.01
N SER A 133 29.59 17.12 3.55
CA SER A 133 29.72 17.53 2.15
C SER A 133 31.00 16.90 1.60
N VAL A 134 30.88 16.22 0.46
CA VAL A 134 31.98 15.57 -0.25
C VAL A 134 31.94 16.00 -1.71
N GLU A 135 33.07 16.39 -2.29
CA GLU A 135 33.15 16.66 -3.74
C GLU A 135 32.68 15.44 -4.53
N THR A 136 31.68 15.61 -5.39
CA THR A 136 31.05 14.48 -6.11
C THR A 136 32.05 13.73 -6.98
N GLY A 137 33.07 14.42 -7.49
CA GLY A 137 34.17 13.82 -8.24
C GLY A 137 34.91 12.72 -7.49
N THR A 138 34.91 12.73 -6.15
CA THR A 138 35.55 11.69 -5.30
C THR A 138 35.00 10.29 -5.59
N PHE A 139 33.75 10.18 -6.04
CA PHE A 139 33.11 8.88 -6.31
C PHE A 139 33.45 8.32 -7.69
N TYR A 140 34.15 9.07 -8.53
CA TYR A 140 34.56 8.65 -9.86
C TYR A 140 36.10 8.69 -10.01
N PRO A 141 36.78 7.54 -10.21
CA PRO A 141 38.24 7.44 -10.10
C PRO A 141 39.02 8.20 -11.19
N GLU A 142 38.37 8.64 -12.27
CA GLU A 142 39.00 9.49 -13.30
C GLU A 142 38.74 10.98 -13.10
N SER A 143 37.97 11.38 -12.09
CA SER A 143 37.72 12.80 -11.83
C SER A 143 38.99 13.50 -11.40
N GLU A 144 39.16 14.75 -11.84
CA GLU A 144 40.18 15.63 -11.28
C GLU A 144 39.58 16.44 -10.11
N PRO A 145 40.30 16.61 -8.98
CA PRO A 145 39.86 17.48 -7.90
C PRO A 145 39.77 18.94 -8.35
N PHE A 146 38.78 19.66 -7.85
CA PHE A 146 38.63 21.09 -8.15
C PHE A 146 39.74 21.96 -7.55
N SER A 147 40.35 21.54 -6.43
CA SER A 147 41.39 22.34 -5.78
C SER A 147 42.73 22.28 -6.52
N GLU A 148 43.43 23.42 -6.57
CA GLU A 148 44.81 23.49 -7.12
C GLU A 148 45.81 22.65 -6.30
N GLU A 149 45.47 22.32 -5.05
CA GLU A 149 46.27 21.44 -4.19
C GLU A 149 46.10 19.94 -4.52
N GLY A 150 45.17 19.60 -5.41
CA GLY A 150 44.89 18.22 -5.82
C GLY A 150 44.19 17.38 -4.74
N LEU A 151 43.50 18.03 -3.80
CA LEU A 151 42.70 17.39 -2.76
C LEU A 151 41.21 17.61 -3.02
N TYR A 152 40.42 16.55 -2.88
CA TYR A 152 38.96 16.66 -2.96
C TYR A 152 38.39 17.39 -1.73
N LEU A 153 37.39 18.22 -1.95
CA LEU A 153 36.67 18.89 -0.88
C LEU A 153 35.98 17.88 0.05
N ARG A 154 36.15 18.07 1.36
CA ARG A 154 35.37 17.41 2.39
C ARG A 154 35.12 18.34 3.58
N SER A 155 33.85 18.50 3.96
CA SER A 155 33.42 19.28 5.12
C SER A 155 32.36 18.50 5.90
N ALA A 156 32.24 18.73 7.21
CA ALA A 156 31.26 18.03 8.05
C ALA A 156 30.81 18.89 9.21
N VAL A 157 29.53 18.79 9.57
CA VAL A 157 28.92 19.44 10.74
C VAL A 157 28.28 18.38 11.64
N THR A 158 28.60 18.42 12.93
CA THR A 158 28.02 17.49 13.92
C THR A 158 26.62 17.95 14.31
N LEU A 159 25.69 17.01 14.41
CA LEU A 159 24.30 17.24 14.76
C LEU A 159 24.02 16.86 16.21
N PRO A 160 23.06 17.53 16.87
CA PRO A 160 22.67 17.24 18.24
C PRO A 160 21.84 15.95 18.38
N ASP A 161 21.44 15.29 17.29
CA ASP A 161 20.74 14.01 17.27
C ASP A 161 21.03 13.26 15.96
N ALA A 162 20.56 12.02 15.83
CA ALA A 162 20.76 11.17 14.66
C ALA A 162 19.76 11.50 13.53
N PRO A 163 20.23 11.95 12.35
CA PRO A 163 19.33 12.33 11.28
C PRO A 163 18.72 11.12 10.57
N THR A 164 17.46 11.24 10.15
CA THR A 164 16.79 10.18 9.36
C THR A 164 16.57 10.52 7.90
N ASP A 165 16.66 11.80 7.54
CA ASP A 165 16.48 12.28 6.17
C ASP A 165 17.24 13.58 5.92
N LEU A 166 17.46 13.90 4.64
CA LEU A 166 18.20 15.08 4.19
C LEU A 166 17.54 15.64 2.93
N ALA A 167 17.34 16.96 2.91
CA ALA A 167 16.93 17.69 1.72
C ALA A 167 17.80 18.95 1.54
N PHE A 168 17.76 19.53 0.35
CA PHE A 168 18.46 20.78 0.03
C PHE A 168 17.48 21.81 -0.52
N LEU A 169 17.49 23.01 0.06
CA LEU A 169 16.77 24.17 -0.45
C LEU A 169 17.79 25.11 -1.14
N PRO A 170 17.83 25.19 -2.49
CA PRO A 170 18.61 26.19 -3.20
C PRO A 170 18.10 27.60 -2.86
N SER A 171 19.00 28.55 -2.62
CA SER A 171 18.61 29.93 -2.34
C SER A 171 19.73 30.93 -2.56
N ASP A 172 19.52 31.86 -3.50
CA ASP A 172 20.40 33.01 -3.73
C ASP A 172 20.22 34.11 -2.67
N ALA A 173 19.23 33.99 -1.78
CA ALA A 173 18.99 34.95 -0.70
C ALA A 173 20.01 34.81 0.44
N VAL A 174 20.76 33.71 0.48
CA VAL A 174 21.81 33.47 1.47
C VAL A 174 23.15 33.89 0.90
N ASP A 175 23.59 35.10 1.22
CA ASP A 175 24.86 35.65 0.73
C ASP A 175 26.05 34.68 0.91
N GLY A 176 26.72 34.35 -0.18
CA GLY A 176 27.91 33.47 -0.22
C GLY A 176 27.61 31.98 -0.06
N ALA A 177 26.34 31.58 -0.18
CA ALA A 177 25.91 30.20 -0.08
C ALA A 177 25.02 29.80 -1.27
N ARG A 178 25.07 28.52 -1.62
CA ARG A 178 24.19 27.90 -2.63
C ARG A 178 22.78 27.68 -2.09
N GLY A 179 22.64 27.60 -0.77
CA GLY A 179 21.37 27.31 -0.11
C GLY A 179 21.52 26.67 1.27
N LEU A 180 20.49 25.94 1.69
CA LEU A 180 20.37 25.32 3.01
C LEU A 180 20.23 23.81 2.90
N ALA A 181 21.10 23.07 3.59
CA ALA A 181 20.88 21.67 3.91
C ALA A 181 19.90 21.57 5.08
N ILE A 182 18.90 20.68 4.97
CA ILE A 182 17.84 20.51 5.96
C ILE A 182 17.80 19.04 6.36
N VAL A 183 17.79 18.74 7.66
CA VAL A 183 17.74 17.36 8.19
C VAL A 183 16.67 17.19 9.24
N THR A 184 16.06 16.00 9.27
CA THR A 184 15.11 15.59 10.31
C THR A 184 15.84 14.99 11.50
N LEU A 185 15.43 15.37 12.71
CA LEU A 185 15.97 14.89 13.99
C LEU A 185 14.83 14.35 14.87
N PRO A 186 14.35 13.11 14.61
CA PRO A 186 13.12 12.61 15.21
C PRO A 186 13.17 12.47 16.74
N ALA A 187 14.29 12.05 17.33
CA ALA A 187 14.34 11.80 18.78
C ALA A 187 14.30 13.10 19.60
N SER A 188 14.64 14.23 18.98
CA SER A 188 14.49 15.57 19.54
C SER A 188 13.24 16.32 19.07
N SER A 189 12.37 15.73 18.24
CA SER A 189 11.20 16.40 17.66
C SER A 189 11.57 17.72 16.94
N GLN A 190 12.65 17.68 16.16
CA GLN A 190 13.24 18.87 15.53
C GLN A 190 13.61 18.62 14.07
N ILE A 191 13.77 19.73 13.33
CA ILE A 191 14.58 19.78 12.11
C ILE A 191 15.78 20.70 12.34
N ALA A 192 16.86 20.49 11.58
CA ALA A 192 18.02 21.36 11.60
C ALA A 192 18.36 21.89 10.22
N THR A 193 18.87 23.12 10.14
CA THR A 193 19.41 23.70 8.90
C THR A 193 20.88 24.03 9.03
N VAL A 194 21.62 23.88 7.93
CA VAL A 194 23.03 24.26 7.81
C VAL A 194 23.24 24.91 6.44
N ARG A 195 23.92 26.07 6.38
CA ARG A 195 24.27 26.72 5.12
C ARG A 195 25.33 25.93 4.37
N VAL A 196 25.12 25.80 3.07
CA VAL A 196 26.08 25.21 2.14
C VAL A 196 26.71 26.35 1.35
N LEU A 197 27.97 26.65 1.65
CA LEU A 197 28.69 27.78 1.04
C LEU A 197 28.94 27.55 -0.45
N ASP A 198 29.20 28.63 -1.20
CA ASP A 198 29.42 28.54 -2.64
C ASP A 198 30.62 27.66 -3.03
N ASP A 199 31.65 27.59 -2.18
CA ASP A 199 32.79 26.68 -2.35
C ASP A 199 32.46 25.20 -2.06
N GLY A 200 31.25 24.92 -1.58
CA GLY A 200 30.73 23.59 -1.24
C GLY A 200 30.95 23.17 0.22
N THR A 201 31.57 24.00 1.06
CA THR A 201 31.77 23.70 2.48
C THR A 201 30.50 23.96 3.31
N LEU A 202 30.39 23.28 4.46
CA LEU A 202 29.31 23.48 5.41
C LEU A 202 29.71 24.53 6.47
N ASP A 203 28.86 25.52 6.71
CA ASP A 203 29.08 26.53 7.75
C ASP A 203 28.51 26.05 9.10
N GLU A 204 29.37 25.51 9.97
CA GLU A 204 28.98 25.05 11.31
C GLU A 204 28.35 26.17 12.17
N GLY A 205 28.75 27.42 11.97
CA GLY A 205 28.21 28.57 12.70
C GLY A 205 26.76 28.90 12.35
N SER A 206 26.26 28.36 11.23
CA SER A 206 24.89 28.55 10.76
C SER A 206 23.90 27.49 11.24
N LEU A 207 24.37 26.45 11.96
CA LEU A 207 23.52 25.37 12.44
C LEU A 207 22.37 25.92 13.31
N THR A 208 21.14 25.77 12.81
CA THR A 208 19.94 26.24 13.49
C THR A 208 18.97 25.08 13.70
N LEU A 209 18.34 25.02 14.87
CA LEU A 209 17.37 23.99 15.24
C LEU A 209 15.97 24.60 15.31
N TYR A 210 15.01 23.91 14.71
CA TYR A 210 13.60 24.29 14.72
C TYR A 210 12.81 23.15 15.33
N ALA A 211 12.07 23.43 16.40
CA ALA A 211 11.10 22.50 16.94
C ALA A 211 9.89 22.43 16.00
N VAL A 212 9.41 21.22 15.73
CA VAL A 212 8.09 21.03 15.10
C VAL A 212 7.05 21.03 16.22
N GLN A 213 6.05 21.90 16.14
CA GLN A 213 5.04 22.06 17.19
C GLN A 213 3.88 21.08 17.01
N ASP A 214 3.14 20.81 18.08
CA ASP A 214 1.83 20.15 17.97
C ASP A 214 0.86 21.13 17.27
N ALA A 215 0.39 20.80 16.07
CA ALA A 215 -0.53 21.66 15.33
C ALA A 215 -1.96 21.64 15.93
N PRO A 216 -2.77 22.69 15.70
CA PRO A 216 -4.14 22.75 16.23
C PRO A 216 -5.05 21.68 15.63
N LEU A 217 -6.02 21.21 16.42
CA LEU A 217 -7.13 20.36 15.98
C LEU A 217 -8.10 21.17 15.10
N ALA A 218 -7.78 21.37 13.82
CA ALA A 218 -8.77 21.76 12.83
C ALA A 218 -9.13 20.53 11.99
N SER A 219 -10.38 20.11 12.05
CA SER A 219 -10.93 19.16 11.08
C SER A 219 -11.07 19.90 9.75
N ILE A 220 -10.42 19.41 8.70
CA ILE A 220 -10.77 19.77 7.33
C ILE A 220 -11.27 18.49 6.64
N GLY A 221 -12.39 18.65 5.94
CA GLY A 221 -13.24 17.59 5.39
C GLY A 221 -12.52 16.74 4.37
N GLY A 222 -13.13 15.63 3.92
CA GLY A 222 -12.62 14.99 2.71
C GLY A 222 -13.23 15.63 1.47
N GLY A 223 -12.37 15.93 0.51
CA GLY A 223 -12.75 16.45 -0.78
C GLY A 223 -13.06 15.32 -1.76
N THR A 224 -13.95 15.57 -2.72
CA THR A 224 -14.10 14.71 -3.90
C THR A 224 -13.24 15.27 -5.02
N VAL A 225 -12.57 14.40 -5.78
CA VAL A 225 -11.98 14.81 -7.05
C VAL A 225 -13.11 15.15 -8.03
N ASP A 226 -12.95 16.22 -8.81
CA ASP A 226 -13.89 16.57 -9.88
C ASP A 226 -13.92 15.47 -10.95
N GLU A 227 -15.02 14.70 -10.98
CA GLU A 227 -15.23 13.60 -11.93
C GLU A 227 -15.45 14.06 -13.38
N SER A 228 -15.60 15.37 -13.62
CA SER A 228 -15.78 15.93 -14.96
C SER A 228 -14.47 16.23 -15.72
N ALA A 229 -13.34 15.77 -15.18
CA ALA A 229 -12.01 16.11 -15.67
C ALA A 229 -11.63 15.49 -17.04
N PRO A 230 -10.86 16.19 -17.89
CA PRO A 230 -10.60 15.81 -19.28
C PRO A 230 -9.66 14.60 -19.48
N TYR A 231 -8.97 14.13 -18.45
CA TYR A 231 -8.03 13.00 -18.52
C TYR A 231 -8.59 11.70 -17.91
N GLU A 232 -9.83 11.71 -17.42
CA GLU A 232 -10.52 10.48 -17.03
C GLU A 232 -11.04 9.75 -18.28
N ARG A 233 -10.91 8.42 -18.26
CA ARG A 233 -11.36 7.60 -19.37
C ARG A 233 -11.83 6.25 -18.87
N ILE A 234 -13.15 6.08 -18.87
CA ILE A 234 -13.78 4.81 -18.52
C ILE A 234 -14.61 4.34 -19.71
N CYS A 235 -14.26 3.16 -20.22
CA CYS A 235 -14.96 2.51 -21.30
C CYS A 235 -15.42 1.11 -20.86
N PRO A 236 -16.70 0.77 -21.10
CA PRO A 236 -17.77 1.64 -21.63
C PRO A 236 -18.22 2.70 -20.60
N LEU A 237 -18.75 3.83 -21.09
CA LEU A 237 -19.06 5.03 -20.28
C LEU A 237 -20.15 4.80 -19.22
N ASP A 238 -21.03 3.82 -19.42
CA ASP A 238 -22.08 3.41 -18.47
C ASP A 238 -21.53 2.71 -17.22
N ARG A 239 -20.21 2.52 -17.12
CA ARG A 239 -19.53 1.84 -16.02
C ARG A 239 -18.54 2.72 -15.26
N ALA A 240 -18.66 4.04 -15.38
CA ALA A 240 -17.90 4.96 -14.55
C ALA A 240 -18.41 4.88 -13.10
N PRO A 241 -17.65 4.34 -12.14
CA PRO A 241 -18.08 4.36 -10.75
C PRO A 241 -18.00 5.80 -10.24
N GLU A 242 -18.91 6.20 -9.37
CA GLU A 242 -18.76 7.46 -8.61
C GLU A 242 -17.78 7.25 -7.45
N LEU A 243 -16.88 8.21 -7.22
CA LEU A 243 -16.05 8.25 -6.02
C LEU A 243 -16.93 8.53 -4.80
N ALA A 244 -16.78 7.72 -3.76
CA ALA A 244 -17.40 8.03 -2.48
C ALA A 244 -16.79 9.32 -1.90
N THR A 245 -17.58 10.12 -1.20
CA THR A 245 -17.03 11.25 -0.43
C THR A 245 -16.08 10.71 0.62
N ALA A 246 -14.88 11.27 0.68
CA ALA A 246 -14.01 11.07 1.83
C ALA A 246 -14.59 11.86 3.00
N ASP A 247 -14.87 11.21 4.13
CA ASP A 247 -15.20 11.93 5.35
C ASP A 247 -13.93 12.27 6.11
N ALA A 248 -13.92 13.39 6.83
CA ALA A 248 -12.85 13.67 7.78
C ALA A 248 -12.81 12.57 8.83
N ARG A 249 -11.65 11.93 8.99
CA ARG A 249 -11.40 10.98 10.07
C ARG A 249 -11.01 11.71 11.35
N ASP A 250 -11.26 11.08 12.49
CA ASP A 250 -10.67 11.53 13.75
C ASP A 250 -9.12 11.41 13.67
N PRO A 251 -8.37 12.44 14.09
CA PRO A 251 -6.92 12.40 14.06
C PRO A 251 -6.35 11.25 14.92
N LEU A 252 -5.49 10.42 14.32
CA LEU A 252 -4.79 9.33 15.01
C LEU A 252 -3.40 9.77 15.47
N ILE A 253 -3.11 9.65 16.76
CA ILE A 253 -1.78 9.92 17.34
C ILE A 253 -1.12 8.58 17.70
N LEU A 254 0.09 8.35 17.18
CA LEU A 254 0.87 7.13 17.45
C LEU A 254 1.96 7.36 18.51
N GLY A 255 2.35 8.61 18.76
CA GLY A 255 3.41 8.96 19.70
C GLY A 255 3.69 10.47 19.76
N PRO A 256 4.82 10.89 20.36
CA PRO A 256 5.27 12.28 20.27
C PRO A 256 5.68 12.63 18.83
N ALA A 257 5.72 13.93 18.51
CA ALA A 257 6.21 14.41 17.22
C ALA A 257 7.58 13.81 16.88
N ALA A 258 7.66 13.18 15.71
CA ALA A 258 8.81 12.46 15.23
C ALA A 258 8.98 12.76 13.73
N PRO A 259 9.51 13.96 13.38
CA PRO A 259 9.74 14.37 12.01
C PRO A 259 10.72 13.38 11.37
N HIS A 260 10.31 12.76 10.27
CA HIS A 260 11.04 11.62 9.71
C HIS A 260 11.40 11.79 8.23
N ARG A 261 10.57 12.45 7.43
CA ARG A 261 10.77 12.64 5.98
C ARG A 261 10.58 14.08 5.53
N LEU A 262 11.35 14.49 4.53
CA LEU A 262 11.39 15.85 3.99
C LEU A 262 11.08 15.89 2.50
N LYS A 263 10.39 16.94 2.06
CA LYS A 263 10.33 17.34 0.65
C LYS A 263 10.44 18.86 0.56
N VAL A 264 11.13 19.35 -0.46
CA VAL A 264 11.17 20.78 -0.79
C VAL A 264 10.28 21.02 -2.00
N ASP A 265 9.29 21.87 -1.85
CA ASP A 265 8.44 22.36 -2.92
C ASP A 265 9.03 23.65 -3.51
N LEU A 266 9.72 23.50 -4.63
CA LEU A 266 10.31 24.61 -5.39
C LEU A 266 9.31 25.33 -6.29
N HIS A 267 8.08 24.81 -6.43
CA HIS A 267 7.02 25.46 -7.22
C HIS A 267 6.14 26.40 -6.38
N ALA A 268 6.18 26.28 -5.05
CA ALA A 268 5.61 27.28 -4.16
C ALA A 268 6.43 28.58 -4.20
N ASN A 269 5.76 29.72 -3.99
CA ASN A 269 6.42 31.02 -3.90
C ASN A 269 5.91 31.76 -2.64
N PRO A 270 6.71 31.83 -1.56
CA PRO A 270 8.09 31.34 -1.44
C PRO A 270 8.18 29.79 -1.43
N PRO A 271 9.38 29.21 -1.69
CA PRO A 271 9.59 27.77 -1.59
C PRO A 271 9.19 27.24 -0.20
N THR A 272 8.48 26.11 -0.19
CA THR A 272 7.95 25.51 1.05
C THR A 272 8.67 24.19 1.34
N ILE A 273 9.02 23.97 2.60
CA ILE A 273 9.58 22.72 3.10
C ILE A 273 8.46 21.95 3.80
N LEU A 274 8.28 20.71 3.40
CA LEU A 274 7.30 19.78 3.92
C LEU A 274 8.00 18.76 4.81
N VAL A 275 7.50 18.57 6.03
CA VAL A 275 8.06 17.62 6.99
C VAL A 275 6.97 16.66 7.42
N ALA A 276 7.07 15.41 6.96
CA ALA A 276 6.20 14.34 7.46
C ALA A 276 6.62 13.92 8.85
N ASP A 277 5.62 13.70 9.69
CA ASP A 277 5.76 13.25 11.06
C ASP A 277 5.19 11.85 11.22
N SER A 278 5.96 10.95 11.84
CA SER A 278 5.57 9.55 12.05
C SER A 278 4.82 9.30 13.37
N GLY A 279 4.76 10.29 14.25
CA GLY A 279 4.10 10.21 15.56
C GLY A 279 2.79 10.98 15.63
N VAL A 280 2.69 12.13 14.96
CA VAL A 280 1.51 13.02 14.98
C VAL A 280 0.86 13.18 13.60
N PRO A 281 -0.47 13.39 13.52
CA PRO A 281 -1.23 13.41 12.26
C PRO A 281 -1.18 14.76 11.53
N PHE A 282 0.03 15.30 11.36
CA PHE A 282 0.26 16.58 10.70
C PHE A 282 1.44 16.52 9.75
N LEU A 283 1.30 17.22 8.63
CA LEU A 283 2.41 17.59 7.76
C LEU A 283 2.84 19.01 8.11
N HIS A 284 4.01 19.14 8.73
CA HIS A 284 4.55 20.45 9.09
C HIS A 284 5.07 21.17 7.84
N ARG A 285 4.92 22.50 7.83
CA ARG A 285 5.24 23.33 6.66
C ARG A 285 6.09 24.52 7.10
N PHE A 286 7.16 24.78 6.37
CA PHE A 286 8.04 25.91 6.63
C PHE A 286 8.30 26.71 5.34
N GLU A 287 8.30 28.03 5.45
CA GLU A 287 8.78 28.92 4.39
C GLU A 287 10.15 29.47 4.76
N PHE A 288 10.97 29.75 3.75
CA PHE A 288 12.24 30.44 3.95
C PHE A 288 12.11 31.92 3.60
N ASP A 289 12.32 32.80 4.59
CA ASP A 289 12.20 34.26 4.40
C ASP A 289 13.48 34.94 3.86
N GLY A 290 14.49 34.14 3.52
CA GLY A 290 15.84 34.61 3.16
C GLY A 290 16.82 34.62 4.33
N THR A 291 16.36 34.47 5.58
CA THR A 291 17.21 34.47 6.78
C THR A 291 17.02 33.25 7.67
N ALA A 292 15.76 32.83 7.88
CA ALA A 292 15.39 31.70 8.72
C ALA A 292 14.17 30.96 8.16
N LEU A 293 13.98 29.73 8.63
CA LEU A 293 12.71 29.03 8.40
C LEU A 293 11.62 29.61 9.32
N ILE A 294 10.47 29.87 8.74
CA ILE A 294 9.24 30.29 9.42
C ILE A 294 8.24 29.15 9.28
N GLU A 295 7.78 28.61 10.41
CA GLU A 295 6.69 27.63 10.44
C GLU A 295 5.38 28.33 9.99
N ILE A 296 4.73 27.75 8.99
CA ILE A 296 3.42 28.19 8.49
C ILE A 296 2.37 27.13 8.86
N GLU A 297 1.10 27.39 8.51
CA GLU A 297 0.00 26.49 8.86
C GLU A 297 0.23 25.07 8.32
N ALA A 298 0.30 24.10 9.25
CA ALA A 298 0.45 22.69 8.96
C ALA A 298 -0.83 22.12 8.31
N ILE A 299 -0.67 21.04 7.55
CA ILE A 299 -1.81 20.31 6.98
C ILE A 299 -2.20 19.18 7.92
N ALA A 300 -3.49 19.11 8.29
CA ALA A 300 -4.05 18.02 9.06
C ALA A 300 -4.23 16.79 8.16
N THR A 301 -3.35 15.81 8.30
CA THR A 301 -3.37 14.59 7.48
C THR A 301 -4.29 13.51 8.07
N GLN A 302 -4.85 13.75 9.27
CA GLN A 302 -5.63 12.84 10.11
C GLN A 302 -4.88 11.57 10.56
N VAL A 303 -3.74 11.25 9.95
CA VAL A 303 -2.86 10.13 10.29
C VAL A 303 -1.40 10.56 10.17
N PRO A 304 -0.47 10.04 10.99
CA PRO A 304 0.95 10.33 10.83
C PRO A 304 1.46 9.73 9.51
N LEU A 305 2.48 10.34 8.91
CA LEU A 305 3.01 9.95 7.60
C LEU A 305 4.42 9.35 7.72
N LEU A 306 4.66 8.23 7.03
CA LEU A 306 5.99 7.58 6.93
C LEU A 306 6.83 8.08 5.77
N ASP A 307 6.17 8.55 4.72
CA ASP A 307 6.77 8.99 3.47
C ASP A 307 5.80 9.94 2.78
N LEU A 308 6.33 10.84 1.95
CA LEU A 308 5.53 11.79 1.19
C LEU A 308 6.18 12.09 -0.16
N ASP A 309 5.37 12.42 -1.15
CA ASP A 309 5.85 13.07 -2.36
C ASP A 309 4.77 13.97 -2.96
N LEU A 310 5.17 14.94 -3.78
CA LEU A 310 4.32 16.03 -4.25
C LEU A 310 4.47 16.21 -5.76
N THR A 311 3.35 16.39 -6.44
CA THR A 311 3.35 16.73 -7.87
C THR A 311 3.80 18.17 -8.10
N ARG A 312 4.41 18.42 -9.26
CA ARG A 312 4.44 19.77 -9.82
C ARG A 312 3.02 20.30 -10.07
N PRO A 313 2.84 21.62 -10.30
CA PRO A 313 1.60 22.16 -10.86
C PRO A 313 1.19 21.43 -12.13
N LEU A 314 -0.01 20.82 -12.13
CA LEU A 314 -0.62 20.14 -13.27
C LEU A 314 -1.51 21.15 -14.01
N GLY A 315 -1.37 21.33 -15.32
CA GLY A 315 -2.21 22.25 -16.09
C GLY A 315 -3.36 21.55 -16.83
N GLU A 316 -4.42 22.27 -17.21
CA GLU A 316 -5.19 21.87 -18.41
C GLU A 316 -4.31 22.04 -19.67
N THR A 317 -4.67 21.30 -20.71
CA THR A 317 -3.83 20.89 -21.86
C THR A 317 -2.88 21.97 -22.42
N PRO A 318 -1.72 21.57 -22.99
CA PRO A 318 -0.92 22.42 -23.88
C PRO A 318 -1.68 22.98 -25.11
N ASP A 319 -2.96 22.63 -25.31
CA ASP A 319 -3.70 22.89 -26.56
C ASP A 319 -4.93 23.82 -26.40
N ASP A 320 -5.52 24.04 -25.22
CA ASP A 320 -6.83 24.75 -25.13
C ASP A 320 -6.83 26.19 -24.59
N ALA A 321 -5.83 26.65 -23.83
CA ALA A 321 -5.69 28.08 -23.46
C ALA A 321 -4.32 28.40 -22.81
N PRO A 322 -3.46 29.25 -23.41
CA PRO A 322 -2.18 29.64 -22.79
C PRO A 322 -2.30 30.51 -21.53
N ASP A 323 -3.51 31.00 -21.19
CA ASP A 323 -3.75 31.98 -20.12
C ASP A 323 -4.72 31.48 -19.02
N ALA A 324 -5.11 30.20 -19.00
CA ALA A 324 -6.01 29.65 -17.97
C ALA A 324 -5.22 28.87 -16.91
N GLU A 325 -5.08 29.46 -15.71
CA GLU A 325 -4.52 28.78 -14.53
C GLU A 325 -5.56 27.82 -13.94
N TYR A 326 -5.55 26.57 -14.39
CA TYR A 326 -6.11 25.45 -13.62
C TYR A 326 -4.95 24.58 -13.17
N THR A 327 -4.48 24.76 -11.93
CA THR A 327 -3.27 24.12 -11.41
C THR A 327 -3.54 23.10 -10.31
N ALA A 328 -4.11 21.95 -10.65
CA ALA A 328 -4.25 20.88 -9.66
C ALA A 328 -2.87 20.46 -9.13
N ARG A 329 -2.71 20.39 -7.81
CA ARG A 329 -1.50 19.88 -7.15
C ARG A 329 -1.90 18.87 -6.10
N ILE A 330 -1.21 17.74 -6.07
CA ILE A 330 -1.59 16.63 -5.21
C ILE A 330 -0.37 16.16 -4.45
N LEU A 331 -0.52 16.11 -3.13
CA LEU A 331 0.42 15.50 -2.23
C LEU A 331 -0.01 14.07 -1.93
N TYR A 332 0.91 13.13 -1.99
CA TYR A 332 0.66 11.75 -1.57
C TYR A 332 1.43 11.44 -0.30
N GLY A 333 0.82 10.65 0.57
CA GLY A 333 1.41 10.22 1.83
C GLY A 333 1.19 8.74 2.11
N ILE A 334 2.13 8.11 2.80
CA ILE A 334 1.96 6.76 3.36
C ILE A 334 1.54 6.88 4.83
N ASP A 335 0.36 6.36 5.16
CA ASP A 335 -0.16 6.28 6.52
C ASP A 335 0.77 5.42 7.42
N ALA A 336 1.20 5.96 8.55
CA ALA A 336 2.11 5.28 9.47
C ALA A 336 1.46 4.14 10.26
N SER A 337 0.13 4.14 10.39
CA SER A 337 -0.61 3.16 11.19
C SER A 337 -0.84 1.85 10.44
N ASP A 338 -1.21 1.93 9.16
CA ASP A 338 -1.61 0.79 8.35
C ASP A 338 -0.88 0.68 7.00
N ARG A 339 -0.05 1.68 6.64
CA ARG A 339 0.70 1.76 5.38
C ARG A 339 -0.17 1.81 4.12
N SER A 340 -1.40 2.28 4.27
CA SER A 340 -2.22 2.71 3.15
C SER A 340 -1.68 4.01 2.54
N VAL A 341 -2.07 4.30 1.30
CA VAL A 341 -1.68 5.54 0.61
C VAL A 341 -2.87 6.47 0.55
N LEU A 342 -2.68 7.73 0.88
CA LEU A 342 -3.68 8.78 0.74
C LEU A 342 -3.21 9.87 -0.22
N ALA A 343 -4.17 10.58 -0.81
CA ALA A 343 -3.95 11.75 -1.64
C ALA A 343 -4.54 12.98 -0.94
N ILE A 344 -3.84 14.10 -0.97
CA ILE A 344 -4.21 15.35 -0.33
C ILE A 344 -4.20 16.45 -1.39
N ASP A 345 -5.23 17.27 -1.40
CA ASP A 345 -5.27 18.48 -2.22
C ASP A 345 -4.21 19.46 -1.72
N TYR A 346 -3.27 19.78 -2.59
CA TYR A 346 -2.16 20.69 -2.30
C TYR A 346 -2.17 21.91 -3.24
N ASP A 347 -3.28 22.16 -3.93
CA ASP A 347 -3.45 23.40 -4.69
C ASP A 347 -3.86 24.53 -3.74
N ALA A 348 -2.96 25.49 -3.52
CA ALA A 348 -3.21 26.62 -2.62
C ALA A 348 -4.38 27.53 -3.08
N SER A 349 -4.80 27.43 -4.35
CA SER A 349 -5.98 28.13 -4.87
C SER A 349 -7.28 27.36 -4.62
N SER A 350 -7.19 26.08 -4.27
CA SER A 350 -8.33 25.21 -4.04
C SER A 350 -9.02 25.51 -2.69
N PRO A 351 -10.36 25.56 -2.64
CA PRO A 351 -11.08 25.69 -1.39
C PRO A 351 -10.93 24.47 -0.46
N SER A 352 -10.48 23.33 -0.99
CA SER A 352 -10.19 22.10 -0.25
C SER A 352 -8.69 21.91 0.01
N PHE A 353 -7.86 22.95 -0.07
CA PHE A 353 -6.43 22.85 0.25
C PHE A 353 -6.20 22.19 1.62
N GLY A 354 -5.45 21.10 1.64
CA GLY A 354 -5.16 20.29 2.82
C GLY A 354 -6.14 19.14 3.07
N ASP A 355 -7.22 19.03 2.29
CA ASP A 355 -8.20 17.95 2.43
C ASP A 355 -7.69 16.64 1.84
N THR A 356 -8.03 15.54 2.49
CA THR A 356 -7.80 14.22 1.91
C THR A 356 -8.81 13.98 0.79
N LEU A 357 -8.30 13.62 -0.39
CA LEU A 357 -9.11 13.37 -1.58
C LEU A 357 -9.67 11.95 -1.57
N ALA A 358 -10.92 11.83 -2.01
CA ALA A 358 -11.50 10.55 -2.38
C ALA A 358 -10.65 9.87 -3.47
N ALA A 359 -10.30 8.61 -3.24
CA ALA A 359 -9.45 7.79 -4.10
C ALA A 359 -10.04 6.39 -4.34
N SER A 360 -10.83 5.83 -3.43
CA SER A 360 -11.50 4.53 -3.63
C SER A 360 -13.01 4.68 -3.78
N ALA A 361 -13.59 3.75 -4.53
CA ALA A 361 -15.01 3.46 -4.52
C ALA A 361 -15.12 1.97 -4.20
N GLY A 362 -15.94 1.61 -3.21
CA GLY A 362 -16.10 0.22 -2.80
C GLY A 362 -15.06 -0.28 -1.78
N GLU A 363 -14.11 -1.15 -2.19
CA GLU A 363 -13.18 -1.82 -1.26
C GLU A 363 -12.23 -0.83 -0.55
N GLY A 364 -12.14 -0.96 0.77
CA GLY A 364 -11.28 -0.13 1.61
C GLY A 364 -11.98 1.15 2.07
N ALA A 365 -11.17 2.15 2.42
CA ALA A 365 -11.69 3.46 2.81
C ALA A 365 -11.66 4.40 1.60
N ALA A 366 -12.71 5.23 1.47
CA ALA A 366 -12.90 6.12 0.33
C ALA A 366 -11.72 7.09 0.13
N ASP A 367 -11.07 7.49 1.22
CA ASP A 367 -9.92 8.40 1.30
C ASP A 367 -8.56 7.69 1.19
N ARG A 368 -8.52 6.45 0.70
CA ARG A 368 -7.30 5.67 0.47
C ARG A 368 -7.22 5.17 -0.96
N ILE A 369 -6.03 5.28 -1.55
CA ILE A 369 -5.72 4.66 -2.83
C ILE A 369 -5.56 3.16 -2.59
N PHE A 370 -6.37 2.36 -3.28
CA PHE A 370 -6.28 0.91 -3.18
C PHE A 370 -4.95 0.42 -3.75
N ILE A 371 -4.07 -0.06 -2.87
CA ILE A 371 -2.81 -0.72 -3.18
C ILE A 371 -2.81 -2.06 -2.44
N ARG A 372 -2.51 -3.15 -3.16
CA ARG A 372 -2.42 -4.46 -2.48
C ARG A 372 -1.08 -4.57 -1.77
N GLY A 373 -1.17 -4.76 -0.46
CA GLY A 373 0.01 -4.85 0.39
C GLY A 373 0.37 -3.50 0.99
N ALA A 374 1.12 -3.57 2.08
CA ALA A 374 1.52 -2.40 2.84
C ALA A 374 2.58 -1.58 2.09
N ALA A 375 2.30 -0.30 1.84
CA ALA A 375 3.25 0.60 1.18
C ALA A 375 4.52 0.79 2.03
N SER A 376 5.61 1.09 1.34
CA SER A 376 6.92 1.27 1.95
C SER A 376 7.62 2.53 1.45
N ARG A 377 7.51 2.84 0.16
CA ARG A 377 8.05 4.05 -0.46
C ARG A 377 7.15 4.53 -1.58
N ILE A 378 7.14 5.85 -1.78
CA ILE A 378 6.46 6.48 -2.92
C ILE A 378 7.39 7.45 -3.64
N ALA A 379 7.19 7.61 -4.94
CA ALA A 379 7.85 8.64 -5.73
C ALA A 379 6.98 9.08 -6.91
N ILE A 380 6.89 10.38 -7.15
CA ILE A 380 6.31 10.96 -8.36
C ILE A 380 7.26 10.73 -9.53
N ILE A 381 6.71 10.27 -10.65
CA ILE A 381 7.43 10.04 -11.89
C ILE A 381 6.77 10.85 -13.02
N GLU A 382 7.58 11.39 -13.92
CA GLU A 382 7.12 12.28 -14.99
C GLU A 382 7.59 11.85 -16.40
N PRO A 383 7.44 10.56 -16.77
CA PRO A 383 7.95 10.06 -18.03
C PRO A 383 7.34 10.81 -19.23
N GLY A 384 8.19 11.26 -20.15
CA GLY A 384 7.79 11.95 -21.38
C GLY A 384 7.09 13.29 -21.19
N LEU A 385 6.99 13.82 -19.95
CA LEU A 385 6.28 15.06 -19.68
C LEU A 385 7.00 16.26 -20.30
N ARG A 386 8.34 16.33 -20.20
CA ARG A 386 9.12 17.44 -20.78
C ARG A 386 8.86 17.59 -22.27
N ASP A 387 8.91 16.48 -23.01
CA ASP A 387 8.66 16.46 -24.45
C ASP A 387 7.20 16.79 -24.77
N ALA A 388 6.25 16.44 -23.90
CA ALA A 388 4.85 16.80 -24.07
C ALA A 388 4.57 18.29 -23.86
N LEU A 389 5.42 18.98 -23.09
CA LEU A 389 5.33 20.41 -22.83
C LEU A 389 6.13 21.26 -23.83
N ASP A 390 6.97 20.65 -24.68
CA ASP A 390 7.76 21.36 -25.70
C ASP A 390 7.01 21.45 -27.05
N PRO A 391 6.55 22.63 -27.50
CA PRO A 391 5.85 22.80 -28.78
C PRO A 391 6.65 22.37 -30.02
N ALA A 392 7.98 22.24 -29.91
CA ALA A 392 8.82 21.75 -30.99
C ALA A 392 8.89 20.21 -31.07
N SER A 393 8.45 19.51 -30.02
CA SER A 393 8.51 18.06 -29.93
C SER A 393 7.46 17.38 -30.81
N ALA A 394 7.85 16.27 -31.45
CA ALA A 394 6.90 15.38 -32.14
C ALA A 394 5.91 14.71 -31.17
N SER A 395 6.21 14.72 -29.88
CA SER A 395 5.37 14.22 -28.80
C SER A 395 4.69 15.35 -28.01
N TYR A 396 4.58 16.56 -28.56
CA TYR A 396 3.85 17.66 -27.93
C TYR A 396 2.37 17.35 -27.71
N GLY A 397 1.82 17.92 -26.62
CA GLY A 397 0.39 17.95 -26.33
C GLY A 397 -0.16 16.66 -25.73
N ILE A 398 -1.46 16.62 -25.46
CA ILE A 398 -2.12 15.35 -25.11
C ILE A 398 -2.23 14.46 -26.36
N CYS A 399 -2.45 13.16 -26.16
CA CYS A 399 -2.67 12.26 -27.29
C CYS A 399 -4.05 12.56 -27.96
N PRO A 400 -4.13 12.98 -29.23
CA PRO A 400 -5.40 13.28 -29.86
C PRO A 400 -6.11 11.96 -30.27
N PRO A 401 -7.38 11.71 -29.86
CA PRO A 401 -8.08 10.44 -30.12
C PRO A 401 -8.27 10.12 -31.61
N SER A 402 -8.12 11.11 -32.50
CA SER A 402 -8.22 10.96 -33.95
C SER A 402 -6.93 10.51 -34.62
N GLU A 403 -5.78 10.54 -33.93
CA GLU A 403 -4.48 10.19 -34.50
C GLU A 403 -4.15 8.71 -34.28
N HIS A 404 -4.39 7.91 -35.31
CA HIS A 404 -4.28 6.45 -35.21
C HIS A 404 -2.87 5.94 -34.83
N SER A 405 -1.80 6.60 -35.29
CA SER A 405 -0.41 6.24 -34.95
C SER A 405 -0.14 6.39 -33.45
N ARG A 406 -0.43 7.56 -32.88
CA ARG A 406 -0.26 7.81 -31.44
C ARG A 406 -1.19 6.92 -30.60
N ALA A 407 -2.43 6.71 -31.02
CA ALA A 407 -3.36 5.81 -30.33
C ALA A 407 -2.87 4.34 -30.32
N GLN A 408 -2.18 3.88 -31.37
CA GLN A 408 -1.51 2.59 -31.33
C GLN A 408 -0.33 2.58 -30.35
N GLU A 409 0.33 3.69 -30.08
CA GLU A 409 1.48 3.72 -29.17
C GLU A 409 1.06 3.83 -27.69
N ALA A 410 -0.11 4.42 -27.40
CA ALA A 410 -0.73 4.58 -26.09
C ALA A 410 -1.14 3.24 -25.45
N ARG A 411 -0.18 2.48 -24.89
CA ARG A 411 -0.43 1.21 -24.21
C ARG A 411 -0.58 1.39 -22.70
N PRO A 412 -1.37 0.56 -22.00
CA PRO A 412 -1.48 0.59 -20.54
C PRO A 412 -0.17 0.32 -19.80
N ASN A 413 0.79 -0.36 -20.42
CA ASN A 413 2.13 -0.54 -19.86
C ASN A 413 3.14 0.53 -20.33
N ARG A 414 2.69 1.63 -20.93
CA ARG A 414 3.53 2.78 -21.27
C ARG A 414 3.05 3.98 -20.46
N LEU A 415 3.98 4.67 -19.82
CA LEU A 415 3.68 5.81 -18.97
C LEU A 415 4.14 7.08 -19.69
N ARG A 416 3.22 8.03 -19.87
CA ARG A 416 3.49 9.36 -20.41
C ARG A 416 2.64 10.40 -19.67
N GLY A 417 3.28 11.35 -18.99
CA GLY A 417 2.63 12.29 -18.08
C GLY A 417 3.12 12.14 -16.64
N VAL A 418 2.24 12.42 -15.67
CA VAL A 418 2.56 12.36 -14.23
C VAL A 418 1.89 11.15 -13.60
N PHE A 419 2.66 10.38 -12.83
CA PHE A 419 2.18 9.19 -12.12
C PHE A 419 2.81 9.13 -10.73
N LEU A 420 2.16 8.42 -9.81
CA LEU A 420 2.74 8.05 -8.52
C LEU A 420 3.20 6.59 -8.61
N SER A 421 4.47 6.34 -8.29
CA SER A 421 4.99 4.99 -8.07
C SER A 421 4.91 4.64 -6.59
N VAL A 422 4.47 3.42 -6.26
CA VAL A 422 4.27 2.93 -4.89
C VAL A 422 4.95 1.57 -4.75
N ALA A 423 6.02 1.49 -3.95
CA ALA A 423 6.64 0.23 -3.59
C ALA A 423 6.03 -0.33 -2.29
N THR A 424 5.74 -1.63 -2.27
CA THR A 424 5.22 -2.32 -1.08
C THR A 424 6.31 -3.06 -0.31
N LEU A 425 6.01 -3.39 0.95
CA LEU A 425 6.87 -4.24 1.79
C LEU A 425 7.13 -5.63 1.18
N ALA A 426 6.24 -6.10 0.29
CA ALA A 426 6.38 -7.37 -0.42
C ALA A 426 7.31 -7.27 -1.64
N GLY A 427 7.80 -6.08 -1.97
CA GLY A 427 8.66 -5.84 -3.13
C GLY A 427 7.89 -5.76 -4.44
N ASP A 428 6.60 -5.40 -4.42
CA ASP A 428 5.85 -5.07 -5.63
C ASP A 428 5.86 -3.55 -5.86
N VAL A 429 5.90 -3.13 -7.11
CA VAL A 429 5.77 -1.70 -7.50
C VAL A 429 4.46 -1.51 -8.26
N TYR A 430 3.64 -0.62 -7.73
CA TYR A 430 2.39 -0.16 -8.32
C TYR A 430 2.57 1.22 -8.91
N PHE A 431 1.77 1.53 -9.92
CA PHE A 431 1.67 2.86 -10.48
C PHE A 431 0.25 3.36 -10.29
N VAL A 432 0.08 4.64 -10.02
CA VAL A 432 -1.19 5.33 -9.83
C VAL A 432 -1.26 6.46 -10.84
N ASP A 433 -2.38 6.54 -11.56
CA ASP A 433 -2.60 7.57 -12.57
C ASP A 433 -2.86 8.92 -11.88
N VAL A 434 -2.10 9.96 -12.25
CA VAL A 434 -2.24 11.32 -11.70
C VAL A 434 -2.64 12.29 -12.80
N TRP A 435 -1.85 12.33 -13.87
CA TRP A 435 -2.16 13.03 -15.10
C TRP A 435 -1.57 12.28 -16.29
N ASP A 436 -2.36 11.39 -16.86
CA ASP A 436 -1.92 10.56 -17.97
C ASP A 436 -2.26 11.22 -19.32
N LEU A 437 -1.22 11.62 -20.05
CA LEU A 437 -1.34 12.37 -21.31
C LEU A 437 -1.82 11.51 -22.49
N ASP A 438 -1.81 10.18 -22.33
CA ASP A 438 -2.28 9.20 -23.31
C ASP A 438 -3.71 8.71 -23.00
N ALA A 439 -4.34 9.21 -21.93
CA ALA A 439 -5.69 8.82 -21.53
C ALA A 439 -6.74 9.10 -22.62
N SER A 440 -6.65 10.26 -23.28
CA SER A 440 -7.59 10.70 -24.32
C SER A 440 -7.62 9.79 -25.55
N CYS A 441 -6.53 9.06 -25.85
CA CYS A 441 -6.46 8.14 -26.99
C CYS A 441 -6.95 6.72 -26.68
N ARG A 442 -6.95 6.31 -25.41
CA ARG A 442 -7.32 4.94 -25.02
C ARG A 442 -8.84 4.78 -25.03
N GLY A 443 -9.35 3.72 -25.63
CA GLY A 443 -10.78 3.59 -25.92
C GLY A 443 -11.23 4.25 -27.21
N GLY A 444 -10.35 4.80 -28.05
CA GLY A 444 -10.74 5.50 -29.28
C GLY A 444 -11.54 6.78 -29.02
N LEU A 445 -12.38 7.22 -29.96
CA LEU A 445 -13.24 8.40 -29.76
C LEU A 445 -14.60 7.95 -29.20
N ASN A 446 -15.02 8.48 -28.04
CA ASN A 446 -16.28 8.12 -27.37
C ASN A 446 -16.49 6.60 -27.19
N CYS A 447 -15.44 5.88 -26.79
CA CYS A 447 -15.43 4.43 -26.67
C CYS A 447 -15.79 3.67 -27.97
N ALA A 448 -15.55 4.28 -29.14
CA ALA A 448 -15.84 3.69 -30.45
C ALA A 448 -14.59 3.58 -31.32
N ALA A 449 -14.55 2.50 -32.13
CA ALA A 449 -13.51 2.20 -33.10
C ALA A 449 -12.07 2.39 -32.58
N PRO A 450 -11.71 1.82 -31.41
CA PRO A 450 -10.35 1.94 -30.89
C PRO A 450 -9.33 1.35 -31.87
N ALA A 451 -8.10 1.85 -31.79
CA ALA A 451 -7.01 1.39 -32.63
C ALA A 451 -6.69 -0.11 -32.43
N ARG A 452 -7.08 -0.67 -31.27
CA ARG A 452 -6.99 -2.09 -30.93
C ARG A 452 -8.31 -2.61 -30.35
N ALA A 453 -8.61 -3.89 -30.55
CA ALA A 453 -9.86 -4.48 -30.08
C ALA A 453 -9.94 -4.64 -28.55
N ASP A 454 -8.81 -4.88 -27.90
CA ASP A 454 -8.67 -4.99 -26.43
C ASP A 454 -8.66 -3.62 -25.72
N ASP A 455 -8.49 -2.53 -26.46
CA ASP A 455 -8.58 -1.16 -25.97
C ASP A 455 -10.05 -0.68 -25.85
N GLN A 456 -11.05 -1.57 -25.87
CA GLN A 456 -12.47 -1.21 -25.68
C GLN A 456 -12.89 -1.12 -24.21
N TYR A 457 -12.19 -1.83 -23.31
CA TYR A 457 -12.45 -1.81 -21.88
C TYR A 457 -11.26 -1.19 -21.17
N VAL A 458 -11.37 0.11 -20.95
CA VAL A 458 -10.30 0.97 -20.43
C VAL A 458 -10.81 1.63 -19.15
N ALA A 459 -9.98 1.66 -18.12
CA ALA A 459 -10.29 2.39 -16.90
C ALA A 459 -9.05 3.16 -16.47
N ILE A 460 -9.14 4.48 -16.58
CA ILE A 460 -8.09 5.44 -16.24
C ILE A 460 -8.79 6.56 -15.48
N ARG A 461 -8.26 6.87 -14.29
CA ARG A 461 -8.80 7.93 -13.44
C ARG A 461 -7.72 8.38 -12.47
N ARG A 462 -7.78 9.66 -12.08
CA ARG A 462 -6.86 10.24 -11.08
C ARG A 462 -6.90 9.47 -9.77
N ASN A 463 -5.76 9.39 -9.09
CA ASN A 463 -5.65 8.80 -7.75
C ASN A 463 -6.12 7.33 -7.72
N ARG A 464 -6.11 6.64 -8.87
CA ARG A 464 -6.40 5.21 -8.98
C ARG A 464 -5.19 4.45 -9.44
N GLN A 465 -5.06 3.22 -8.94
CA GLN A 465 -4.02 2.31 -9.41
C GLN A 465 -4.15 2.12 -10.94
N ARG A 466 -3.07 2.35 -11.65
CA ARG A 466 -2.98 2.06 -13.08
C ARG A 466 -3.20 0.57 -13.34
N LEU A 467 -4.00 0.27 -14.37
CA LEU A 467 -4.18 -1.08 -14.89
C LEU A 467 -3.14 -1.35 -15.98
N GLY A 468 -2.14 -2.18 -15.70
CA GLY A 468 -0.98 -2.39 -16.58
C GLY A 468 -1.22 -3.19 -17.88
N THR A 469 -2.46 -3.56 -18.20
CA THR A 469 -2.83 -4.25 -19.45
C THR A 469 -4.22 -3.86 -19.90
N PHE A 470 -4.51 -4.09 -21.17
CA PHE A 470 -5.86 -4.02 -21.71
C PHE A 470 -6.79 -5.08 -21.08
N SER A 471 -8.03 -4.68 -20.81
CA SER A 471 -9.09 -5.62 -20.43
C SER A 471 -9.87 -6.07 -21.65
N ALA A 472 -10.20 -7.36 -21.71
CA ALA A 472 -11.02 -7.90 -22.81
C ALA A 472 -12.53 -7.84 -22.51
N GLY A 473 -12.94 -7.43 -21.30
CA GLY A 473 -14.34 -7.43 -20.86
C GLY A 473 -14.56 -6.90 -19.44
N ALA A 474 -15.82 -6.93 -18.99
CA ALA A 474 -16.23 -6.60 -17.61
C ALA A 474 -15.69 -7.61 -16.57
N PRO A 475 -15.75 -7.30 -15.27
CA PRO A 475 -15.62 -8.31 -14.21
C PRO A 475 -16.62 -9.46 -14.42
N THR A 476 -16.15 -10.70 -14.23
CA THR A 476 -16.98 -11.89 -14.43
C THR A 476 -16.68 -12.95 -13.37
N VAL A 477 -17.58 -13.90 -13.20
CA VAL A 477 -17.30 -15.11 -12.42
C VAL A 477 -16.54 -16.11 -13.29
N VAL A 478 -15.43 -16.64 -12.76
CA VAL A 478 -14.64 -17.68 -13.40
C VAL A 478 -15.27 -19.04 -13.10
N GLY A 479 -15.69 -19.75 -14.16
CA GLY A 479 -16.34 -21.05 -14.03
C GLY A 479 -17.76 -20.95 -13.46
N THR A 480 -18.25 -22.02 -12.84
CA THR A 480 -19.56 -22.02 -12.19
C THR A 480 -19.42 -21.93 -10.66
N PRO A 481 -20.15 -21.01 -9.99
CA PRO A 481 -20.28 -21.04 -8.55
C PRO A 481 -20.79 -22.41 -8.11
N HIS A 482 -20.26 -22.88 -7.00
CA HIS A 482 -20.72 -24.12 -6.40
C HIS A 482 -20.89 -23.93 -4.91
N LEU A 483 -21.94 -24.55 -4.40
CA LEU A 483 -22.25 -24.61 -3.00
C LEU A 483 -22.07 -26.06 -2.55
N ARG A 484 -20.97 -26.34 -1.87
CA ARG A 484 -20.74 -27.67 -1.30
C ARG A 484 -21.58 -27.80 -0.05
N PHE A 485 -22.25 -28.94 0.15
CA PHE A 485 -22.93 -29.27 1.40
C PHE A 485 -22.58 -30.71 1.78
N GLY A 486 -21.77 -30.87 2.84
CA GLY A 486 -21.19 -32.17 3.18
C GLY A 486 -20.37 -32.75 2.03
N SER A 487 -20.60 -34.02 1.66
CA SER A 487 -19.90 -34.67 0.54
C SER A 487 -20.51 -34.39 -0.84
N SER A 488 -21.62 -33.64 -0.92
CA SER A 488 -22.35 -33.42 -2.17
C SER A 488 -22.15 -32.00 -2.69
N PRO A 489 -21.50 -31.79 -3.85
CA PRO A 489 -21.42 -30.48 -4.47
C PRO A 489 -22.78 -30.11 -5.08
N GLY A 490 -23.45 -29.10 -4.55
CA GLY A 490 -24.50 -28.37 -5.26
C GLY A 490 -23.85 -27.53 -6.35
N ARG A 491 -24.04 -27.91 -7.61
CA ARG A 491 -23.55 -27.14 -8.76
C ARG A 491 -24.64 -26.22 -9.25
N ILE A 492 -24.27 -25.01 -9.65
CA ILE A 492 -25.15 -24.12 -10.42
C ILE A 492 -24.76 -24.27 -11.90
N HIS A 493 -25.75 -24.42 -12.77
CA HIS A 493 -25.52 -24.47 -14.22
C HIS A 493 -25.22 -23.07 -14.75
N GLU A 494 -24.56 -22.98 -15.91
CA GLU A 494 -24.14 -21.70 -16.51
C GLU A 494 -25.29 -20.70 -16.72
N ASP A 495 -26.52 -21.19 -16.89
CA ASP A 495 -27.73 -20.39 -17.05
C ASP A 495 -28.39 -19.98 -15.72
N GLY A 496 -27.77 -20.34 -14.59
CA GLY A 496 -28.22 -20.03 -13.24
C GLY A 496 -29.13 -21.06 -12.60
N ASP A 497 -29.58 -22.07 -13.35
CA ASP A 497 -30.49 -23.06 -12.77
C ASP A 497 -29.73 -23.97 -11.78
N PRO A 498 -30.37 -24.34 -10.64
CA PRO A 498 -29.78 -25.26 -9.69
C PRO A 498 -29.56 -26.62 -10.34
N GLY A 499 -28.32 -27.13 -10.29
CA GLY A 499 -27.97 -28.44 -10.80
C GLY A 499 -28.27 -29.58 -9.81
N SER A 500 -27.89 -30.80 -10.17
CA SER A 500 -28.08 -31.97 -9.30
C SER A 500 -27.14 -31.93 -8.09
N GLY A 501 -27.67 -31.80 -6.87
CA GLY A 501 -26.92 -31.82 -5.61
C GLY A 501 -27.73 -31.25 -4.45
N GLY A 502 -27.42 -31.66 -3.22
CA GLY A 502 -28.22 -31.38 -2.02
C GLY A 502 -27.91 -30.09 -1.24
N GLY A 503 -27.40 -29.05 -1.91
CA GLY A 503 -27.00 -27.78 -1.27
C GLY A 503 -28.13 -26.75 -1.19
N ALA A 504 -27.89 -25.65 -0.46
CA ALA A 504 -28.66 -24.42 -0.56
C ALA A 504 -28.55 -23.79 -1.97
N PRO A 505 -29.64 -23.33 -2.59
CA PRO A 505 -29.58 -22.63 -3.86
C PRO A 505 -29.19 -21.17 -3.65
N LEU A 506 -28.70 -20.50 -4.70
CA LEU A 506 -28.71 -19.05 -4.74
C LEU A 506 -30.10 -18.56 -5.18
N ILE A 507 -30.60 -17.52 -4.52
CA ILE A 507 -31.89 -16.90 -4.84
C ILE A 507 -31.64 -15.74 -5.83
N PRO A 508 -32.35 -15.68 -6.97
CA PRO A 508 -32.21 -14.55 -7.91
C PRO A 508 -32.71 -13.23 -7.31
N PHE A 509 -32.04 -12.14 -7.63
CA PHE A 509 -32.54 -10.80 -7.32
C PHE A 509 -33.64 -10.42 -8.31
N ALA A 510 -34.89 -10.43 -7.83
CA ALA A 510 -36.07 -10.20 -8.66
C ALA A 510 -36.12 -8.78 -9.29
N GLY A 511 -35.43 -7.82 -8.69
CA GLY A 511 -35.39 -6.42 -9.13
C GLY A 511 -34.12 -6.01 -9.87
N GLY A 512 -33.23 -6.95 -10.22
CA GLY A 512 -31.88 -6.63 -10.70
C GLY A 512 -30.86 -6.58 -9.57
N CYS A 513 -29.63 -6.16 -9.88
CA CYS A 513 -28.58 -6.11 -8.87
C CYS A 513 -28.84 -5.02 -7.82
N PRO A 514 -28.51 -5.24 -6.53
CA PRO A 514 -28.52 -4.15 -5.55
C PRO A 514 -27.57 -3.05 -6.01
N ASP A 515 -28.00 -1.79 -5.98
CA ASP A 515 -27.24 -0.67 -6.52
C ASP A 515 -26.70 -0.95 -7.94
N GLU A 516 -27.59 -0.91 -8.94
CA GLU A 516 -27.26 -1.26 -10.34
C GLU A 516 -26.16 -0.38 -10.96
N THR A 517 -25.80 0.74 -10.31
CA THR A 517 -24.70 1.61 -10.75
C THR A 517 -23.34 1.08 -10.29
N LYS A 518 -23.28 0.48 -9.09
CA LYS A 518 -22.04 -0.04 -8.51
C LYS A 518 -21.90 -1.55 -8.62
N LEU A 519 -22.99 -2.33 -8.70
CA LEU A 519 -22.94 -3.78 -8.87
C LEU A 519 -23.68 -4.23 -10.15
N LEU A 520 -22.97 -4.95 -11.01
CA LEU A 520 -23.48 -5.48 -12.28
C LEU A 520 -23.71 -6.98 -12.20
N GLN A 521 -24.65 -7.47 -13.00
CA GLN A 521 -24.90 -8.91 -13.15
C GLN A 521 -23.66 -9.62 -13.68
N ALA A 522 -23.07 -10.47 -12.84
CA ALA A 522 -21.92 -11.29 -13.21
C ALA A 522 -22.29 -12.76 -13.45
N TYR A 523 -23.32 -13.26 -12.77
CA TYR A 523 -23.79 -14.63 -12.93
C TYR A 523 -25.32 -14.74 -12.81
N PRO A 524 -26.02 -15.43 -13.73
CA PRO A 524 -25.53 -15.90 -15.05
C PRO A 524 -24.98 -14.73 -15.88
N SER A 525 -24.02 -15.00 -16.77
CA SER A 525 -23.43 -13.94 -17.61
C SER A 525 -24.52 -13.17 -18.34
N SER A 526 -24.56 -11.85 -18.18
CA SER A 526 -25.52 -10.97 -18.86
C SER A 526 -25.34 -10.97 -20.38
N GLU A 527 -24.14 -11.24 -20.89
CA GLU A 527 -23.86 -11.36 -22.32
C GLU A 527 -24.44 -12.64 -22.94
N LEU A 528 -24.31 -13.78 -22.23
CA LEU A 528 -24.78 -15.08 -22.72
C LEU A 528 -26.26 -15.33 -22.38
N PHE A 529 -26.74 -14.79 -21.27
CA PHE A 529 -28.08 -15.03 -20.71
C PHE A 529 -28.79 -13.71 -20.33
N PRO A 530 -29.03 -12.79 -21.29
CA PRO A 530 -29.53 -11.43 -21.02
C PRO A 530 -30.93 -11.34 -20.40
N ASN A 531 -31.71 -12.43 -20.40
CA ASN A 531 -33.07 -12.47 -19.85
C ASN A 531 -33.16 -13.22 -18.52
N ARG A 532 -32.02 -13.63 -17.92
CA ARG A 532 -31.99 -14.31 -16.62
C ARG A 532 -31.73 -13.28 -15.52
N ALA A 533 -32.48 -13.37 -14.43
CA ALA A 533 -32.25 -12.55 -13.24
C ALA A 533 -30.87 -12.86 -12.62
N PRO A 534 -30.17 -11.85 -12.07
CA PRO A 534 -28.85 -12.05 -11.47
C PRO A 534 -28.94 -12.90 -10.21
N LEU A 535 -28.00 -13.83 -10.07
CA LEU A 535 -27.73 -14.60 -8.84
C LEU A 535 -26.53 -14.04 -8.07
N ILE A 536 -25.54 -13.56 -8.82
CA ILE A 536 -24.34 -12.92 -8.27
C ILE A 536 -24.13 -11.61 -9.02
N CYS A 537 -24.03 -10.54 -8.24
CA CYS A 537 -23.68 -9.22 -8.70
C CYS A 537 -22.25 -8.92 -8.25
N LEU A 538 -21.45 -8.33 -9.13
CA LEU A 538 -20.07 -7.93 -8.84
C LEU A 538 -19.90 -6.45 -9.09
N SER A 539 -18.93 -5.86 -8.40
CA SER A 539 -18.64 -4.44 -8.58
C SER A 539 -18.36 -4.09 -10.05
N SER A 540 -18.96 -2.98 -10.50
CA SER A 540 -18.68 -2.32 -11.77
C SER A 540 -17.31 -1.64 -11.75
N ASP A 541 -16.79 -1.36 -10.55
CA ASP A 541 -15.51 -0.69 -10.35
C ASP A 541 -14.36 -1.61 -10.80
N PRO A 542 -13.63 -1.24 -11.88
CA PRO A 542 -12.58 -2.06 -12.46
C PRO A 542 -11.32 -2.16 -11.58
N TRP A 543 -11.14 -1.29 -10.58
CA TRP A 543 -10.02 -1.34 -9.63
C TRP A 543 -10.34 -2.16 -8.38
N SER A 544 -11.62 -2.39 -8.12
CA SER A 544 -12.11 -3.26 -7.04
C SER A 544 -12.09 -4.76 -7.42
N GLY A 545 -11.96 -5.07 -8.73
CA GLY A 545 -12.02 -6.39 -9.34
C GLY A 545 -10.82 -7.31 -9.10
N ALA A 546 -10.37 -7.48 -7.86
CA ALA A 546 -9.31 -8.45 -7.57
C ALA A 546 -9.69 -9.87 -8.01
N ILE A 547 -8.76 -10.61 -8.63
CA ILE A 547 -8.91 -12.06 -8.71
C ILE A 547 -8.88 -12.56 -7.28
N GLN A 548 -10.04 -12.96 -6.80
CA GLN A 548 -10.19 -13.45 -5.44
C GLN A 548 -11.28 -14.50 -5.37
N ARG A 549 -11.17 -15.29 -4.31
CA ARG A 549 -12.16 -16.27 -3.96
C ARG A 549 -12.98 -15.72 -2.81
N PHE A 550 -14.28 -15.59 -2.99
CA PHE A 550 -15.21 -15.41 -1.88
C PHE A 550 -15.64 -16.77 -1.38
N SER A 551 -15.45 -17.01 -0.08
CA SER A 551 -15.94 -18.19 0.63
C SER A 551 -17.02 -17.79 1.63
N ALA A 552 -18.18 -18.44 1.61
CA ALA A 552 -19.20 -18.31 2.65
C ALA A 552 -19.32 -19.64 3.42
N ARG A 553 -19.08 -19.66 4.74
CA ARG A 553 -19.08 -20.89 5.57
C ARG A 553 -20.10 -20.81 6.71
N TRP A 554 -20.97 -21.82 6.81
CA TRP A 554 -22.00 -21.89 7.85
C TRP A 554 -21.42 -21.94 9.27
N GLU A 555 -21.91 -21.08 10.16
CA GLU A 555 -21.52 -21.01 11.59
C GLU A 555 -20.01 -21.15 11.85
N ALA A 556 -19.21 -20.56 10.97
CA ALA A 556 -17.76 -20.66 11.05
C ALA A 556 -17.19 -19.77 12.17
N PRO A 557 -16.00 -20.11 12.68
CA PRO A 557 -15.27 -19.25 13.60
C PRO A 557 -14.95 -17.88 12.99
N ILE A 558 -15.12 -16.82 13.79
CA ILE A 558 -14.69 -15.47 13.42
C ILE A 558 -13.16 -15.40 13.59
N PRO A 559 -12.37 -15.09 12.54
CA PRO A 559 -10.92 -15.02 12.63
C PRO A 559 -10.45 -14.06 13.74
N GLY A 560 -9.36 -14.42 14.41
CA GLY A 560 -8.80 -13.61 15.50
C GLY A 560 -9.49 -13.79 16.86
N THR A 561 -10.66 -14.45 16.93
CA THR A 561 -11.41 -14.65 18.19
C THR A 561 -11.03 -15.90 18.97
N THR A 562 -9.90 -16.53 18.65
CA THR A 562 -9.38 -17.65 19.44
C THR A 562 -8.69 -17.11 20.68
N PHE A 563 -9.14 -17.54 21.85
CA PHE A 563 -8.60 -17.10 23.13
C PHE A 563 -8.26 -18.29 24.03
N GLY A 564 -7.35 -18.03 24.97
CA GLY A 564 -6.98 -18.95 26.03
C GLY A 564 -7.05 -18.26 27.39
N ALA A 565 -7.10 -19.05 28.46
CA ALA A 565 -7.12 -18.57 29.84
C ALA A 565 -8.27 -17.62 30.20
N ALA A 566 -9.41 -17.75 29.52
CA ALA A 566 -10.63 -17.04 29.85
C ALA A 566 -11.25 -17.56 31.15
N ARG A 567 -11.82 -16.67 31.95
CA ARG A 567 -12.54 -17.05 33.17
C ARG A 567 -14.04 -16.94 32.95
N LEU A 568 -14.73 -18.08 33.02
CA LEU A 568 -16.19 -18.12 33.02
C LEU A 568 -16.71 -18.14 34.45
N THR A 569 -17.62 -17.23 34.76
CA THR A 569 -18.42 -17.26 36.00
C THR A 569 -19.89 -17.22 35.62
N SER A 570 -20.76 -17.82 36.43
CA SER A 570 -22.20 -17.78 36.18
C SER A 570 -22.99 -17.44 37.43
N GLN A 571 -24.11 -16.73 37.24
CA GLN A 571 -25.03 -16.35 38.29
C GLN A 571 -26.47 -16.37 37.76
N GLY A 572 -27.19 -17.46 38.01
CA GLY A 572 -28.63 -17.56 37.73
C GLY A 572 -28.97 -17.57 36.24
N GLY A 573 -28.30 -18.41 35.46
CA GLY A 573 -28.53 -18.55 34.01
C GLY A 573 -27.86 -17.49 33.13
N LEU A 574 -27.07 -16.58 33.72
CA LEU A 574 -26.23 -15.62 33.01
C LEU A 574 -24.76 -15.90 33.32
N GLY A 575 -23.93 -15.94 32.29
CA GLY A 575 -22.48 -16.08 32.43
C GLY A 575 -21.74 -14.79 32.11
N THR A 576 -20.63 -14.57 32.78
CA THR A 576 -19.62 -13.56 32.43
C THR A 576 -18.33 -14.28 32.09
N LEU A 577 -17.87 -14.10 30.85
CA LEU A 577 -16.61 -14.60 30.35
C LEU A 577 -15.62 -13.45 30.20
N SER A 578 -14.62 -13.40 31.08
CA SER A 578 -13.57 -12.37 31.02
C SER A 578 -12.32 -12.93 30.32
N VAL A 579 -11.82 -12.18 29.35
CA VAL A 579 -10.61 -12.46 28.57
C VAL A 579 -9.73 -11.20 28.58
N GLN A 580 -8.73 -11.17 29.46
CA GLN A 580 -7.86 -10.00 29.59
C GLN A 580 -7.15 -9.67 28.28
N ASP A 581 -7.02 -8.37 28.00
CA ASP A 581 -6.34 -7.80 26.82
C ASP A 581 -6.91 -8.23 25.45
N PHE A 582 -8.13 -8.78 25.42
CA PHE A 582 -8.80 -9.16 24.18
C PHE A 582 -9.79 -8.09 23.71
N ASP A 583 -9.76 -7.73 22.42
CA ASP A 583 -10.68 -6.76 21.84
C ASP A 583 -11.72 -7.45 20.95
N PHE A 584 -12.88 -7.75 21.55
CA PHE A 584 -14.00 -8.38 20.84
C PHE A 584 -14.68 -7.43 19.85
N CYS A 585 -14.62 -6.13 20.09
CA CYS A 585 -15.27 -5.14 19.22
C CYS A 585 -14.50 -5.02 17.91
N ARG A 586 -13.16 -4.94 17.99
CA ARG A 586 -12.27 -4.95 16.82
C ARG A 586 -12.35 -6.24 15.99
N ALA A 587 -12.75 -7.35 16.60
CA ALA A 587 -12.97 -8.62 15.90
C ALA A 587 -14.37 -8.75 15.27
N GLY A 588 -15.25 -7.77 15.49
CA GLY A 588 -16.60 -7.75 14.92
C GLY A 588 -17.63 -8.59 15.67
N VAL A 589 -17.39 -8.92 16.94
CA VAL A 589 -18.28 -9.78 17.74
C VAL A 589 -19.52 -9.04 18.21
N LEU A 590 -20.69 -9.63 17.97
CA LEU A 590 -21.99 -9.06 18.34
C LEU A 590 -22.78 -10.01 19.23
N GLY A 591 -23.28 -9.50 20.35
CA GLY A 591 -24.32 -10.14 21.14
C GLY A 591 -25.73 -9.77 20.68
N ALA A 592 -26.71 -10.61 21.03
CA ALA A 592 -28.12 -10.38 20.71
C ALA A 592 -28.63 -9.00 21.19
N ASP A 593 -28.24 -8.58 22.40
CA ASP A 593 -28.65 -7.30 22.97
C ASP A 593 -27.94 -6.12 22.30
N ASN A 594 -26.71 -6.30 21.80
CA ASN A 594 -26.02 -5.24 21.05
C ASN A 594 -26.82 -4.85 19.80
N ILE A 595 -27.41 -5.83 19.12
CA ILE A 595 -28.21 -5.65 17.90
C ILE A 595 -29.58 -5.03 18.22
N LEU A 596 -30.26 -5.54 19.25
CA LEU A 596 -31.55 -4.99 19.69
C LEU A 596 -31.43 -3.52 20.13
N ASN A 597 -30.34 -3.17 20.82
CA ASN A 597 -30.10 -1.80 21.27
C ASN A 597 -29.72 -0.84 20.14
N ALA A 598 -29.20 -1.35 19.02
CA ALA A 598 -28.81 -0.51 17.87
C ALA A 598 -30.02 0.05 17.11
N GLY A 599 -31.21 -0.55 17.24
CA GLY A 599 -32.45 -0.02 16.65
C GLY A 599 -32.45 -0.02 15.12
N LEU A 600 -31.82 -1.02 14.50
CA LEU A 600 -31.59 -1.12 13.07
C LEU A 600 -32.89 -1.19 12.24
N ALA A 601 -32.86 -0.63 11.03
CA ALA A 601 -33.93 -0.84 10.05
C ALA A 601 -33.88 -2.26 9.44
N GLU A 602 -35.00 -2.75 8.87
CA GLU A 602 -35.15 -4.14 8.42
C GLU A 602 -34.18 -4.53 7.28
N ASP A 603 -33.82 -3.56 6.45
CA ASP A 603 -32.89 -3.66 5.34
C ASP A 603 -31.41 -3.70 5.79
N GLU A 604 -31.07 -3.20 6.96
CA GLU A 604 -29.69 -3.20 7.45
C GLU A 604 -29.12 -4.61 7.61
N PRO A 605 -27.85 -4.88 7.27
CA PRO A 605 -27.32 -6.24 7.19
C PRO A 605 -27.49 -7.07 8.48
N GLU A 606 -27.22 -6.48 9.63
CA GLU A 606 -27.27 -7.10 10.95
C GLU A 606 -28.70 -7.17 11.54
N ALA A 607 -29.69 -6.53 10.90
CA ALA A 607 -31.06 -6.56 11.39
C ALA A 607 -31.64 -7.98 11.39
N GLY A 608 -32.23 -8.36 12.51
CA GLY A 608 -32.74 -9.72 12.74
C GLY A 608 -31.68 -10.76 13.11
N TYR A 609 -30.38 -10.38 13.18
CA TYR A 609 -29.33 -11.28 13.62
C TYR A 609 -29.44 -11.58 15.12
N GLY A 610 -29.28 -12.84 15.50
CA GLY A 610 -29.53 -13.33 16.86
C GLY A 610 -28.33 -13.28 17.82
N GLY A 611 -27.22 -12.64 17.43
CA GLY A 611 -25.95 -12.64 18.16
C GLY A 611 -25.10 -13.89 17.91
N ASP A 612 -23.80 -13.77 18.14
CA ASP A 612 -22.80 -14.83 17.92
C ASP A 612 -22.85 -15.93 19.01
N PHE A 613 -22.11 -17.03 18.78
CA PHE A 613 -21.87 -18.10 19.77
C PHE A 613 -20.42 -18.11 20.23
N ILE A 614 -20.16 -18.63 21.43
CA ILE A 614 -18.82 -19.09 21.83
C ILE A 614 -18.79 -20.61 21.75
N ASP A 615 -17.68 -21.17 21.26
CA ASP A 615 -17.40 -22.60 21.30
C ASP A 615 -16.22 -22.88 22.25
N ILE A 616 -16.45 -23.63 23.33
CA ILE A 616 -15.43 -23.92 24.37
C ILE A 616 -14.48 -25.03 23.92
N THR A 617 -13.32 -24.66 23.37
CA THR A 617 -12.36 -25.61 22.76
C THR A 617 -11.47 -26.34 23.76
N SER A 618 -11.49 -25.95 25.04
CA SER A 618 -10.70 -26.62 26.08
C SER A 618 -11.22 -28.00 26.46
N ALA A 619 -10.29 -28.88 26.82
CA ALA A 619 -10.63 -30.13 27.48
C ALA A 619 -11.19 -29.88 28.88
N LEU A 620 -12.05 -30.78 29.36
CA LEU A 620 -12.59 -30.73 30.71
C LEU A 620 -11.45 -30.71 31.74
N PRO A 621 -11.46 -29.79 32.74
CA PRO A 621 -10.46 -29.75 33.80
C PRO A 621 -10.34 -31.08 34.54
N ARG A 622 -9.10 -31.48 34.87
CA ARG A 622 -8.84 -32.73 35.61
C ARG A 622 -9.51 -32.78 36.98
N SER A 623 -9.76 -31.61 37.60
CA SER A 623 -10.54 -31.46 38.84
C SER A 623 -11.98 -31.97 38.70
N ARG A 624 -12.55 -31.93 37.49
CA ARG A 624 -13.95 -32.25 37.19
C ARG A 624 -14.13 -33.54 36.39
N ALA A 625 -13.05 -34.19 35.99
CA ALA A 625 -13.10 -35.43 35.19
C ALA A 625 -13.80 -36.61 35.90
N GLY A 626 -13.88 -36.59 37.24
CA GLY A 626 -14.60 -37.61 38.03
C GLY A 626 -16.05 -37.27 38.38
N ASP A 627 -16.53 -36.10 37.95
CA ASP A 627 -17.89 -35.62 38.25
C ASP A 627 -18.89 -36.20 37.25
N ALA A 628 -19.92 -36.88 37.74
CA ALA A 628 -20.94 -37.50 36.89
C ALA A 628 -21.75 -36.47 36.10
N GLU A 629 -21.91 -35.25 36.61
CA GLU A 629 -22.61 -34.17 35.91
C GLU A 629 -21.78 -33.60 34.75
N CYS A 630 -20.45 -33.70 34.82
CA CYS A 630 -19.55 -33.20 33.77
C CYS A 630 -19.17 -34.28 32.74
N ALA A 631 -19.72 -35.48 32.87
CA ALA A 631 -19.48 -36.58 31.95
C ALA A 631 -19.76 -36.26 30.47
N PRO A 632 -20.78 -35.44 30.10
CA PRO A 632 -21.01 -35.05 28.71
C PRO A 632 -19.82 -34.34 28.05
N PHE A 633 -18.93 -33.73 28.84
CA PHE A 633 -17.77 -32.98 28.33
C PHE A 633 -16.47 -33.83 28.26
N LEU A 634 -16.50 -35.09 28.74
CA LEU A 634 -15.32 -35.97 28.79
C LEU A 634 -14.82 -36.42 27.40
N ASP A 635 -15.73 -36.58 26.43
CA ASP A 635 -15.44 -37.17 25.12
C ASP A 635 -15.01 -36.15 24.05
N ASN A 636 -14.71 -34.91 24.45
CA ASN A 636 -14.26 -33.84 23.56
C ASN A 636 -12.77 -33.96 23.18
N THR A 637 -12.40 -35.10 22.61
CA THR A 637 -11.15 -35.28 21.85
C THR A 637 -11.35 -34.81 20.40
N VAL A 638 -10.28 -34.34 19.76
CA VAL A 638 -10.30 -33.51 18.53
C VAL A 638 -11.07 -34.13 17.35
N ASP A 639 -11.20 -35.46 17.29
CA ASP A 639 -11.72 -36.16 16.10
C ASP A 639 -13.24 -36.47 16.14
N ALA A 640 -13.95 -36.23 17.26
CA ALA A 640 -15.38 -36.52 17.42
C ALA A 640 -16.11 -35.58 18.42
N ARG A 641 -15.62 -34.35 18.55
CA ARG A 641 -16.11 -33.36 19.53
C ARG A 641 -17.52 -32.88 19.18
N SER A 642 -18.44 -32.97 20.15
CA SER A 642 -19.68 -32.19 20.10
C SER A 642 -19.37 -30.76 20.55
N PRO A 643 -19.74 -29.72 19.77
CA PRO A 643 -19.42 -28.34 20.10
C PRO A 643 -20.10 -27.93 21.42
N ILE A 644 -19.40 -27.16 22.25
CA ILE A 644 -19.95 -26.62 23.50
C ILE A 644 -20.28 -25.16 23.23
N LEU A 645 -21.49 -24.92 22.74
CA LEU A 645 -21.95 -23.60 22.32
C LEU A 645 -22.68 -22.86 23.45
N LEU A 646 -22.34 -21.60 23.68
CA LEU A 646 -23.10 -20.66 24.54
C LEU A 646 -23.41 -19.38 23.77
N ARG A 647 -24.60 -18.80 23.95
CA ARG A 647 -25.02 -17.58 23.25
C ARG A 647 -24.28 -16.37 23.77
N VAL A 648 -23.77 -15.52 22.89
CA VAL A 648 -23.32 -14.18 23.24
C VAL A 648 -24.55 -13.28 23.32
N LEU A 649 -24.90 -12.86 24.52
CA LEU A 649 -25.98 -11.89 24.73
C LEU A 649 -25.46 -10.48 24.59
N HIS A 650 -24.26 -10.23 25.14
CA HIS A 650 -23.62 -8.92 25.11
C HIS A 650 -22.11 -9.04 24.91
N SER A 651 -21.53 -8.21 24.04
CA SER A 651 -20.08 -8.12 23.82
C SER A 651 -19.50 -6.75 24.23
N SER A 652 -18.29 -6.78 24.78
CA SER A 652 -17.50 -5.62 25.19
C SER A 652 -16.01 -5.91 25.06
N ARG A 653 -15.15 -4.90 25.18
CA ARG A 653 -13.69 -5.08 25.23
C ARG A 653 -13.30 -5.93 26.44
N GLY A 654 -12.76 -7.12 26.18
CA GLY A 654 -12.25 -8.05 27.17
C GLY A 654 -13.31 -8.87 27.91
N GLU A 655 -14.60 -8.70 27.62
CA GLU A 655 -15.66 -9.43 28.34
C GLU A 655 -16.88 -9.73 27.45
N LEU A 656 -17.45 -10.93 27.62
CA LEU A 656 -18.71 -11.35 27.03
C LEU A 656 -19.71 -11.74 28.11
N THR A 657 -20.96 -11.26 27.97
CA THR A 657 -22.10 -11.81 28.71
C THR A 657 -22.73 -12.92 27.90
N LEU A 658 -22.87 -14.08 28.54
CA LEU A 658 -23.31 -15.31 27.92
C LEU A 658 -24.67 -15.75 28.45
N GLY A 659 -25.47 -16.34 27.57
CA GLY A 659 -26.69 -17.06 27.89
C GLY A 659 -26.60 -18.53 27.51
N ASP A 660 -27.68 -19.25 27.76
CA ASP A 660 -27.75 -20.69 27.47
C ASP A 660 -27.57 -20.99 25.98
N GLY A 661 -26.86 -22.08 25.74
CA GLY A 661 -26.64 -22.65 24.42
C GLY A 661 -27.83 -23.48 23.92
N PRO A 662 -27.71 -24.04 22.71
CA PRO A 662 -28.70 -24.98 22.16
C PRO A 662 -28.74 -26.32 22.90
N VAL A 663 -27.61 -26.75 23.47
CA VAL A 663 -27.47 -28.07 24.14
C VAL A 663 -27.16 -27.93 25.62
N TYR A 664 -26.31 -26.97 26.00
CA TYR A 664 -25.83 -26.81 27.37
C TYR A 664 -26.23 -25.45 27.93
N THR A 665 -26.54 -25.41 29.22
CA THR A 665 -26.75 -24.15 29.95
C THR A 665 -25.42 -23.53 30.37
N VAL A 666 -25.39 -22.22 30.56
CA VAL A 666 -24.17 -21.51 30.99
C VAL A 666 -23.74 -21.94 32.39
N ASP A 667 -24.69 -22.27 33.27
CA ASP A 667 -24.44 -22.75 34.63
C ASP A 667 -23.82 -24.16 34.66
N GLU A 668 -24.17 -25.03 33.71
CA GLU A 668 -23.53 -26.34 33.56
C GLU A 668 -22.08 -26.19 33.09
N VAL A 669 -21.84 -25.37 32.07
CA VAL A 669 -20.50 -25.14 31.53
C VAL A 669 -19.60 -24.47 32.58
N ALA A 670 -20.07 -23.42 33.26
CA ALA A 670 -19.30 -22.73 34.30
C ALA A 670 -18.96 -23.65 35.50
N ARG A 671 -19.84 -24.60 35.84
CA ARG A 671 -19.59 -25.58 36.91
C ARG A 671 -18.51 -26.58 36.52
N CYS A 672 -18.54 -27.06 35.27
CA CYS A 672 -17.64 -28.08 34.77
C CYS A 672 -16.28 -27.53 34.33
N PHE A 673 -16.23 -26.26 33.91
CA PHE A 673 -15.01 -25.55 33.54
C PHE A 673 -14.61 -24.54 34.63
N ASP A 674 -14.24 -25.08 35.80
CA ASP A 674 -13.88 -24.29 36.98
C ASP A 674 -12.45 -23.70 36.98
N GLN A 675 -11.73 -23.88 35.87
CA GLN A 675 -10.39 -23.37 35.62
C GLN A 675 -10.41 -22.49 34.35
N PRO A 676 -9.38 -21.64 34.15
CA PRO A 676 -9.28 -20.86 32.92
C PRO A 676 -9.36 -21.75 31.67
N LEU A 677 -10.24 -21.36 30.74
CA LEU A 677 -10.57 -22.12 29.54
C LEU A 677 -10.17 -21.36 28.28
N GLY A 678 -10.09 -22.07 27.18
CA GLY A 678 -9.95 -21.53 25.83
C GLY A 678 -11.22 -21.77 25.02
N GLY A 679 -11.42 -20.93 24.03
CA GLY A 679 -12.58 -20.96 23.15
C GLY A 679 -12.37 -20.14 21.89
N VAL A 680 -13.41 -20.11 21.08
CA VAL A 680 -13.47 -19.31 19.86
C VAL A 680 -14.88 -18.78 19.66
N VAL A 681 -15.03 -17.58 19.10
CA VAL A 681 -16.35 -17.02 18.75
C VAL A 681 -16.72 -17.46 17.34
N ARG A 682 -17.98 -17.83 17.14
CA ARG A 682 -18.53 -18.31 15.86
C ARG A 682 -19.76 -17.49 15.49
N VAL A 683 -19.97 -17.26 14.21
CA VAL A 683 -21.25 -16.73 13.74
C VAL A 683 -22.36 -17.75 13.98
N ARG A 684 -23.60 -17.30 14.10
CA ARG A 684 -24.76 -18.12 14.46
C ARG A 684 -25.87 -17.97 13.44
N ASP A 685 -26.52 -19.06 13.03
CA ASP A 685 -27.65 -19.01 12.10
C ASP A 685 -27.34 -18.19 10.82
N ALA A 686 -26.07 -18.14 10.43
CA ALA A 686 -25.54 -17.32 9.34
C ALA A 686 -24.27 -17.94 8.74
N TYR A 687 -23.94 -17.52 7.53
CA TYR A 687 -22.67 -17.84 6.89
C TYR A 687 -21.66 -16.72 7.13
N PHE A 688 -20.45 -17.08 7.54
CA PHE A 688 -19.30 -16.19 7.56
C PHE A 688 -18.74 -16.05 6.14
N VAL A 689 -18.79 -14.86 5.58
CA VAL A 689 -18.31 -14.52 4.24
C VAL A 689 -16.96 -13.85 4.34
N ARG A 690 -16.01 -14.31 3.50
CA ARG A 690 -14.66 -13.74 3.42
C ARG A 690 -14.14 -13.80 1.99
N GLY A 691 -13.59 -12.69 1.52
CA GLY A 691 -12.76 -12.62 0.32
C GLY A 691 -11.32 -13.06 0.62
N SER A 692 -10.69 -13.79 -0.30
CA SER A 692 -9.29 -14.20 -0.15
C SER A 692 -8.32 -13.02 -0.17
N VAL A 693 -8.72 -11.91 -0.79
CA VAL A 693 -7.94 -10.66 -0.86
C VAL A 693 -8.56 -9.60 0.04
N SER A 694 -9.86 -9.32 -0.13
CA SER A 694 -10.55 -8.26 0.62
C SER A 694 -10.79 -8.59 2.09
N GLY A 695 -10.58 -9.84 2.52
CA GLY A 695 -10.83 -10.25 3.89
C GLY A 695 -12.32 -10.17 4.22
N PHE A 696 -12.64 -9.56 5.35
CA PHE A 696 -14.00 -9.36 5.83
C PHE A 696 -14.09 -8.01 6.57
N GLU A 697 -15.23 -7.33 6.46
CA GLU A 697 -15.46 -6.00 7.06
C GLU A 697 -16.71 -6.00 7.96
N HIS A 698 -16.75 -5.10 8.95
CA HIS A 698 -17.89 -4.92 9.84
C HIS A 698 -18.00 -3.48 10.38
N ARG A 699 -19.19 -3.14 10.88
CA ARG A 699 -19.49 -1.84 11.51
C ARG A 699 -19.35 -1.82 13.03
N VAL A 700 -18.84 -2.88 13.65
CA VAL A 700 -18.71 -2.96 15.12
C VAL A 700 -17.57 -2.08 15.62
N ILE A 701 -17.86 -1.19 16.57
CA ILE A 701 -16.92 -0.27 17.23
C ILE A 701 -16.98 -0.41 18.76
N GLU A 702 -15.97 0.13 19.45
CA GLU A 702 -15.99 0.29 20.91
C GLU A 702 -16.75 1.57 21.27
N GLY A 703 -17.95 1.41 21.84
CA GLY A 703 -18.79 2.49 22.34
C GLY A 703 -18.51 2.86 23.80
N SER A 704 -19.46 3.57 24.40
CA SER A 704 -19.30 4.08 25.77
C SER A 704 -19.13 2.95 26.79
N GLY A 705 -18.09 3.05 27.64
CA GLY A 705 -17.80 2.03 28.65
C GLY A 705 -17.23 0.73 28.10
N GLY A 706 -16.71 0.72 26.87
CA GLY A 706 -16.06 -0.44 26.25
C GLY A 706 -17.02 -1.44 25.63
N ARG A 707 -18.31 -1.11 25.51
CA ARG A 707 -19.34 -1.99 24.91
C ARG A 707 -19.19 -2.01 23.41
N CYS A 708 -19.39 -3.17 22.78
CA CYS A 708 -19.41 -3.22 21.32
C CYS A 708 -20.73 -2.67 20.80
N GLU A 709 -20.68 -1.72 19.88
CA GLU A 709 -21.85 -1.06 19.28
C GLU A 709 -21.74 -1.12 17.76
N ILE A 710 -22.88 -1.11 17.07
CA ILE A 710 -22.91 -1.02 15.61
C ILE A 710 -22.84 0.47 15.27
N ASP A 711 -21.82 0.87 14.52
CA ASP A 711 -21.59 2.25 14.12
C ASP A 711 -22.58 2.69 13.03
N THR A 712 -23.78 3.07 13.45
CA THR A 712 -24.81 3.59 12.56
C THR A 712 -24.65 5.09 12.28
N SER A 713 -23.75 5.78 12.98
CA SER A 713 -23.57 7.23 12.89
C SER A 713 -22.48 7.61 11.89
N ASN A 714 -21.31 6.98 11.97
CA ASN A 714 -20.20 7.23 11.03
C ASN A 714 -20.22 6.24 9.85
N HIS A 715 -20.91 5.10 9.99
CA HIS A 715 -21.07 4.11 8.92
C HIS A 715 -22.55 3.73 8.70
N PRO A 716 -23.40 4.69 8.30
CA PRO A 716 -24.78 4.40 7.95
C PRO A 716 -24.83 3.42 6.77
N PHE A 717 -25.80 2.51 6.78
CA PHE A 717 -26.04 1.60 5.65
C PHE A 717 -27.18 2.16 4.80
N ASP A 718 -26.93 2.26 3.49
CA ASP A 718 -27.94 2.54 2.47
C ASP A 718 -28.06 1.32 1.54
N PRO A 719 -29.24 0.66 1.47
CA PRO A 719 -29.44 -0.49 0.57
C PRO A 719 -29.32 -0.14 -0.92
N LEU A 720 -29.37 1.14 -1.28
CA LEU A 720 -29.19 1.65 -2.64
C LEU A 720 -27.73 2.05 -2.94
N ASP A 721 -26.84 2.05 -1.93
CA ASP A 721 -25.42 2.29 -2.10
C ASP A 721 -24.60 1.13 -1.54
N ALA A 722 -24.16 0.24 -2.43
CA ALA A 722 -23.38 -0.94 -2.04
C ALA A 722 -22.03 -0.61 -1.38
N GLY A 723 -21.50 0.60 -1.59
CA GLY A 723 -20.28 1.10 -0.96
C GLY A 723 -20.40 1.37 0.54
N THR A 724 -21.62 1.55 1.05
CA THR A 724 -21.89 1.71 2.48
C THR A 724 -21.96 0.37 3.23
N ALA A 725 -22.02 -0.75 2.52
CA ALA A 725 -22.18 -2.06 3.11
C ALA A 725 -20.85 -2.54 3.74
N ARG A 726 -20.83 -2.73 5.06
CA ARG A 726 -19.73 -3.42 5.76
C ARG A 726 -20.28 -4.62 6.53
N ASN A 727 -20.34 -5.76 5.85
CA ASN A 727 -20.91 -6.98 6.41
C ASN A 727 -20.11 -8.22 6.03
N PHE A 728 -20.02 -9.16 6.96
CA PHE A 728 -19.43 -10.48 6.75
C PHE A 728 -20.40 -11.64 7.09
N ARG A 729 -21.63 -11.35 7.49
CA ARG A 729 -22.65 -12.34 7.86
C ARG A 729 -23.73 -12.42 6.78
N ALA A 730 -23.77 -13.50 6.02
CA ALA A 730 -24.88 -13.77 5.11
C ALA A 730 -25.97 -14.58 5.83
N ILE A 731 -27.13 -13.96 6.03
CA ILE A 731 -28.31 -14.59 6.65
C ILE A 731 -29.14 -15.23 5.55
N GLU A 732 -29.66 -16.43 5.80
CA GLU A 732 -30.50 -17.15 4.84
C GLU A 732 -31.71 -16.31 4.40
N GLY A 733 -31.97 -16.27 3.09
CA GLY A 733 -33.09 -15.54 2.49
C GLY A 733 -32.92 -14.02 2.46
N LYS A 734 -31.89 -13.47 3.12
CA LYS A 734 -31.58 -12.04 3.13
C LYS A 734 -30.48 -11.73 2.12
N PRO A 735 -30.57 -10.63 1.36
CA PRO A 735 -29.48 -10.14 0.53
C PRO A 735 -28.19 -9.97 1.34
N PHE A 736 -27.12 -10.64 0.94
CA PHE A 736 -25.77 -10.28 1.36
C PHE A 736 -25.25 -9.24 0.38
N ILE A 737 -24.99 -8.03 0.87
CA ILE A 737 -24.40 -6.93 0.11
C ILE A 737 -23.03 -6.63 0.70
N HIS A 738 -22.04 -6.57 -0.19
CA HIS A 738 -20.68 -6.15 0.07
C HIS A 738 -20.26 -5.27 -1.10
N PRO A 739 -19.34 -4.30 -0.94
CA PRO A 739 -18.99 -3.36 -2.00
C PRO A 739 -18.40 -4.00 -3.27
N LEU A 740 -18.03 -5.29 -3.17
CA LEU A 740 -17.43 -6.09 -4.25
C LEU A 740 -18.38 -7.14 -4.83
N ILE A 741 -19.33 -7.61 -4.04
CA ILE A 741 -20.14 -8.78 -4.39
C ILE A 741 -21.47 -8.73 -3.64
N ALA A 742 -22.55 -9.09 -4.34
CA ALA A 742 -23.82 -9.37 -3.71
C ALA A 742 -24.40 -10.70 -4.20
N PHE A 743 -25.01 -11.45 -3.27
CA PHE A 743 -25.74 -12.69 -3.53
C PHE A 743 -26.76 -12.95 -2.44
N THR A 744 -27.71 -13.85 -2.67
CA THR A 744 -28.66 -14.31 -1.65
C THR A 744 -28.59 -15.83 -1.54
N ILE A 745 -28.31 -16.35 -0.34
CA ILE A 745 -28.30 -17.80 -0.08
C ILE A 745 -29.70 -18.23 0.36
N GLY A 746 -30.27 -19.23 -0.30
CA GLY A 746 -31.57 -19.80 0.06
C GLY A 746 -31.51 -20.96 1.05
N PRO A 747 -32.67 -21.51 1.43
CA PRO A 747 -32.75 -22.67 2.33
C PRO A 747 -32.07 -23.91 1.75
N PRO A 748 -31.40 -24.75 2.56
CA PRO A 748 -30.84 -26.02 2.10
C PRO A 748 -31.93 -26.95 1.55
N LEU A 749 -31.77 -27.43 0.31
CA LEU A 749 -32.80 -28.22 -0.39
C LEU A 749 -33.13 -29.58 0.28
N ASN A 750 -32.25 -30.08 1.17
CA ASN A 750 -32.37 -31.37 1.85
C ASN A 750 -32.42 -31.26 3.39
N ALA A 751 -32.54 -30.06 3.97
CA ALA A 751 -32.75 -29.93 5.40
C ALA A 751 -34.22 -30.25 5.74
N ASP A 752 -34.47 -31.01 6.81
CA ASP A 752 -35.82 -31.16 7.34
C ASP A 752 -36.30 -29.78 7.83
N PRO A 753 -37.37 -29.20 7.27
CA PRO A 753 -37.86 -27.87 7.65
C PRO A 753 -38.30 -27.79 9.12
N ALA A 754 -38.48 -28.93 9.81
CA ALA A 754 -38.78 -28.98 11.24
C ALA A 754 -37.53 -29.03 12.15
N VAL A 755 -36.35 -29.39 11.62
CA VAL A 755 -35.12 -29.60 12.40
C VAL A 755 -34.03 -28.56 12.08
N GLY A 756 -34.09 -27.92 10.91
CA GLY A 756 -33.07 -26.96 10.48
C GLY A 756 -31.67 -27.59 10.34
N LEU A 757 -30.65 -26.75 10.16
CA LEU A 757 -29.25 -27.16 10.30
C LEU A 757 -28.91 -27.22 11.79
N ALA A 758 -28.38 -28.35 12.26
CA ALA A 758 -28.04 -28.49 13.68
C ALA A 758 -26.90 -27.52 14.05
N PRO A 759 -27.06 -26.69 15.10
CA PRO A 759 -26.04 -25.72 15.51
C PRO A 759 -24.69 -26.37 15.76
N GLY A 760 -23.62 -25.80 15.21
CA GLY A 760 -22.24 -26.26 15.37
C GLY A 760 -21.91 -27.62 14.76
N THR A 761 -22.79 -28.21 13.93
CA THR A 761 -22.37 -29.35 13.10
C THR A 761 -21.34 -28.90 12.06
N ASP A 762 -20.29 -29.69 11.86
CA ASP A 762 -19.30 -29.52 10.77
C ASP A 762 -19.96 -29.87 9.42
N ILE A 763 -20.99 -29.11 9.06
CA ILE A 763 -21.51 -29.06 7.71
C ILE A 763 -20.68 -28.02 7.00
N ASP A 764 -19.71 -28.47 6.22
CA ASP A 764 -19.03 -27.61 5.25
C ASP A 764 -20.05 -27.21 4.17
N ALA A 765 -20.84 -26.19 4.48
CA ALA A 765 -21.62 -25.43 3.52
C ALA A 765 -20.71 -24.30 3.02
N GLU A 766 -20.13 -24.45 1.83
CA GLU A 766 -19.17 -23.51 1.26
C GLU A 766 -19.64 -23.02 -0.11
N LEU A 767 -19.96 -21.73 -0.23
CA LEU A 767 -20.08 -21.06 -1.53
C LEU A 767 -18.70 -20.57 -1.93
N ILE A 768 -18.24 -20.94 -3.12
CA ILE A 768 -16.98 -20.48 -3.69
C ILE A 768 -17.29 -19.72 -4.98
N VAL A 769 -16.95 -18.44 -4.99
CA VAL A 769 -17.01 -17.58 -6.18
C VAL A 769 -15.61 -17.10 -6.47
N ASP A 770 -15.05 -17.60 -7.57
CA ASP A 770 -13.80 -17.07 -8.12
C ASP A 770 -14.17 -15.89 -9.03
N VAL A 771 -13.90 -14.67 -8.58
CA VAL A 771 -14.12 -13.46 -9.37
C VAL A 771 -12.87 -13.18 -10.22
N GLY A 772 -13.04 -12.85 -11.50
CA GLY A 772 -12.00 -12.22 -12.36
C GLY A 772 -12.34 -10.75 -12.58
N ARG A 773 -11.45 -9.81 -12.91
CA ARG A 773 -10.03 -9.79 -13.31
C ARG A 773 -9.48 -8.40 -12.91
N ILE A 774 -8.26 -8.34 -12.37
CA ILE A 774 -7.34 -7.19 -12.46
C ILE A 774 -5.97 -7.73 -12.90
N VAL A 775 -5.28 -6.91 -13.69
CA VAL A 775 -3.92 -7.09 -14.18
C VAL A 775 -2.93 -7.13 -13.01
N PRO A 776 -2.04 -8.13 -12.91
CA PRO A 776 -1.03 -8.14 -11.86
C PRO A 776 -0.11 -6.90 -11.97
N PRO A 777 0.39 -6.37 -10.83
CA PRO A 777 1.37 -5.29 -10.82
C PRO A 777 2.68 -5.71 -11.47
N LEU A 778 3.62 -4.77 -11.61
CA LEU A 778 5.01 -5.11 -11.90
C LEU A 778 5.57 -5.91 -10.70
N GLN A 779 5.55 -7.23 -10.83
CA GLN A 779 6.17 -8.12 -9.84
C GLN A 779 7.68 -8.02 -9.97
N LEU A 780 8.34 -7.55 -8.92
CA LEU A 780 9.80 -7.63 -8.91
C LEU A 780 10.21 -9.09 -8.74
N PRO A 781 11.17 -9.59 -9.53
CA PRO A 781 11.56 -11.01 -9.58
C PRO A 781 12.11 -11.52 -8.24
N THR A 782 12.43 -10.64 -7.31
CA THR A 782 13.07 -10.96 -6.03
C THR A 782 12.16 -10.84 -4.82
N ARG A 783 10.94 -10.28 -4.93
CA ARG A 783 10.06 -9.95 -3.77
C ARG A 783 10.85 -9.33 -2.60
N GLY A 784 11.71 -8.38 -2.94
CA GLY A 784 12.67 -7.79 -2.01
C GLY A 784 12.10 -6.65 -1.16
N HIS A 785 12.92 -6.05 -0.31
CA HIS A 785 12.53 -4.91 0.52
C HIS A 785 13.06 -3.63 -0.12
N ILE A 786 12.15 -2.91 -0.80
CA ILE A 786 12.48 -1.64 -1.45
C ILE A 786 12.63 -0.54 -0.40
N ARG A 787 13.81 0.08 -0.38
CA ARG A 787 14.18 1.16 0.56
C ARG A 787 14.09 2.54 -0.05
N ASP A 788 14.17 2.64 -1.36
CA ASP A 788 14.07 3.90 -2.08
C ASP A 788 13.53 3.70 -3.50
N LEU A 789 12.87 4.74 -3.99
CA LEU A 789 12.38 4.89 -5.36
C LEU A 789 12.81 6.26 -5.87
N ALA A 790 13.54 6.31 -6.97
CA ALA A 790 13.99 7.57 -7.55
C ALA A 790 13.77 7.60 -9.07
N PHE A 791 13.09 8.64 -9.54
CA PHE A 791 12.94 8.91 -10.96
C PHE A 791 14.08 9.80 -11.44
N SER A 792 14.71 9.40 -12.53
CA SER A 792 15.68 10.23 -13.23
C SER A 792 15.01 10.90 -14.43
N PRO A 793 14.88 12.24 -14.44
CA PRO A 793 14.37 12.96 -15.60
C PRO A 793 15.36 12.93 -16.79
N THR A 794 16.62 12.64 -16.52
CA THR A 794 17.70 12.61 -17.53
C THR A 794 17.56 11.41 -18.48
N ASP A 795 17.36 10.21 -17.93
CA ASP A 795 17.22 8.98 -18.73
C ASP A 795 15.79 8.43 -18.77
N GLN A 796 14.83 9.16 -18.16
CA GLN A 796 13.40 8.84 -18.13
C GLN A 796 13.09 7.47 -17.52
N ARG A 797 13.89 7.04 -16.52
CA ARG A 797 13.74 5.74 -15.85
C ARG A 797 13.47 5.87 -14.36
N LEU A 798 12.78 4.86 -13.83
CA LEU A 798 12.61 4.69 -12.39
C LEU A 798 13.66 3.70 -11.87
N TYR A 799 14.26 4.05 -10.75
CA TYR A 799 15.23 3.24 -10.05
C TYR A 799 14.66 2.79 -8.70
N ALA A 800 14.85 1.51 -8.36
CA ALA A 800 14.42 0.96 -7.07
C ALA A 800 15.59 0.32 -6.34
N VAL A 801 15.78 0.72 -5.08
CA VAL A 801 16.84 0.18 -4.21
C VAL A 801 16.30 -0.98 -3.40
N ASP A 802 16.71 -2.21 -3.72
CA ASP A 802 16.31 -3.43 -3.02
C ASP A 802 17.37 -3.85 -2.00
N THR A 803 17.09 -3.57 -0.73
CA THR A 803 18.00 -3.89 0.38
C THR A 803 18.04 -5.40 0.68
N ALA A 804 16.95 -6.13 0.43
CA ALA A 804 16.89 -7.55 0.77
C ALA A 804 17.80 -8.39 -0.13
N ASN A 805 17.96 -7.95 -1.38
CA ASN A 805 18.78 -8.62 -2.38
C ASN A 805 20.10 -7.90 -2.66
N ASN A 806 20.34 -6.76 -2.01
CA ASN A 806 21.50 -5.92 -2.24
C ASN A 806 21.64 -5.49 -3.71
N THR A 807 20.56 -4.99 -4.31
CA THR A 807 20.55 -4.66 -5.75
C THR A 807 19.94 -3.30 -6.04
N LEU A 808 20.41 -2.68 -7.11
CA LEU A 808 19.73 -1.56 -7.77
C LEU A 808 18.98 -2.06 -9.01
N LEU A 809 17.69 -1.74 -9.11
CA LEU A 809 16.84 -2.13 -10.23
C LEU A 809 16.59 -0.93 -11.13
N LYS A 810 16.79 -1.09 -12.44
CA LYS A 810 16.52 -0.08 -13.46
C LYS A 810 15.25 -0.44 -14.24
N ILE A 811 14.20 0.35 -14.07
CA ILE A 811 12.85 0.08 -14.58
C ILE A 811 12.57 1.01 -15.78
N SER A 812 12.24 0.42 -16.93
CA SER A 812 11.73 1.17 -18.08
C SER A 812 10.28 1.55 -17.82
N LEU A 813 9.92 2.79 -18.12
CA LEU A 813 8.55 3.31 -18.07
C LEU A 813 7.86 3.25 -19.45
N ASP A 814 8.63 3.03 -20.52
CA ASP A 814 8.15 2.58 -21.83
C ASP A 814 8.13 1.05 -21.84
N GLY A 815 6.96 0.47 -21.55
CA GLY A 815 6.76 -0.97 -21.47
C GLY A 815 6.65 -1.54 -20.05
N VAL A 816 6.87 -0.70 -19.02
CA VAL A 816 6.85 -1.03 -17.57
C VAL A 816 7.47 -2.41 -17.30
N GLU A 817 8.79 -2.45 -17.35
CA GLU A 817 9.57 -3.67 -17.14
C GLU A 817 10.92 -3.38 -16.50
N ILE A 818 11.46 -4.38 -15.82
CA ILE A 818 12.83 -4.32 -15.30
C ILE A 818 13.78 -4.59 -16.45
N THR A 819 14.57 -3.58 -16.79
CA THR A 819 15.56 -3.68 -17.88
C THR A 819 16.88 -4.24 -17.40
N HIS A 820 17.31 -3.84 -16.20
CA HIS A 820 18.57 -4.28 -15.61
C HIS A 820 18.44 -4.48 -14.10
N ARG A 821 19.20 -5.46 -13.62
CA ARG A 821 19.48 -5.71 -12.21
C ARG A 821 20.98 -5.51 -12.03
N ILE A 822 21.34 -4.61 -11.11
CA ILE A 822 22.72 -4.25 -10.80
C ILE A 822 22.99 -4.83 -9.41
N ASP A 823 23.74 -5.94 -9.40
CA ASP A 823 24.13 -6.72 -8.20
C ASP A 823 25.44 -6.24 -7.60
#